data_AF-J0C105-F1
#
_entry.id   AF-J0C105-F1
#
_cell.length_a   1.000
_cell.length_b   1.000
_cell.length_c   1.000
_cell.angle_alpha   90.00
_cell.angle_beta   90.00
_cell.angle_gamma   90.00
#
_symmetry.space_group_name_H-M   'P 1'
#
loop_
_entity.id
_entity.type
_entity.pdbx_description
1 polymer ?
#
loop_
_entity_poly.entity_id
_entity_poly.type
_entity_poly.pdbx_seq_one_letter_code
_entity_poly.pdbx_strand_id
1 'polypeptide(L)'
;MYIDMFSPKPFALLVGNGNEEKILKLPLLAKKQENNICINANGAKGEINKKGYLANALKDYDETIVEAFMRDFKERYKIEKLYYLLDDNIKNFEFAKIKHKISLYFKDAKFYPKSVALGFSSLFENKLKKNERLRYNGVDLIVKENHKSKTFNDCGLVLERQKSDDSKEALILQDSFIKKALKNFKRALGLEKEGFILYKECLPKLSMEVVKDGRFKNFEIIKDKTILGDKETLEIETPFIIPKGRESFALPLILNEEKIAYQGKITSKDFPLENDEEYKLTLTYDTGTEFNYVLEFKPVNNDLKPIVMEWQRIDRVELPTPAPIKKLSIDELKNNFNPKKNETSDLFKWVLTHLETLKNLNSAPRFFLEQEMKFLEEKLEYGEILRTGKDKNDMFYCSVKTQDKEVFCHSQRFKENVNIEQLSQGVRVFLQVRPDNKDPSKYQGSIYGLEEDKESVLLNEAKKHYEAKHLNERITHRIKALESIRYPCLKIFSHYTLEELETLNPEFATPFKEHLRRLEEYYFDPQTDKDFKKEILDFFGRLNDSIPEKLQQEFVKLPMDFLLSRCLGSLEKDFQKTIFKNLTNPKTLIIVARASWINEKFLKNLMAQTSLEQQKGFLKCIEECLKDLKSFYFSSACELLLAFLSYRNAKRELELIPESEKTMRLLDSIDKAIKKETEIKSFVKLELKNQSFNNIPPLLLALRLYLRGDLEGVGIEIKGTEEDEKIKQISHYQSRHSRWGQDLFDQTD
;
A
#
# COMPACT_ATOMS: atom_id res chain seq x y z
N MET A 1 -32.16 -37.15 18.91
CA MET A 1 -33.23 -36.17 18.62
C MET A 1 -33.14 -35.76 17.16
N TYR A 2 -34.26 -35.69 16.45
CA TYR A 2 -34.39 -35.09 15.11
C TYR A 2 -35.23 -33.82 15.21
N ILE A 3 -34.77 -32.66 14.73
CA ILE A 3 -35.42 -31.36 15.03
C ILE A 3 -35.36 -30.36 13.86
N ASP A 4 -36.41 -29.54 13.70
CA ASP A 4 -36.39 -28.35 12.83
C ASP A 4 -35.95 -27.11 13.64
N MET A 5 -34.64 -26.89 13.81
CA MET A 5 -34.13 -25.81 14.68
C MET A 5 -34.33 -24.39 14.12
N PHE A 6 -34.66 -24.27 12.84
CA PHE A 6 -34.89 -22.98 12.16
C PHE A 6 -36.34 -22.51 12.30
N SER A 7 -37.16 -23.23 13.06
CA SER A 7 -38.52 -22.85 13.42
C SER A 7 -38.57 -22.19 14.81
N PRO A 8 -39.31 -21.08 15.00
CA PRO A 8 -39.51 -20.45 16.31
C PRO A 8 -40.18 -21.37 17.34
N LYS A 9 -41.01 -22.32 16.90
CA LYS A 9 -41.71 -23.31 17.74
C LYS A 9 -41.46 -24.71 17.18
N PRO A 10 -40.26 -25.26 17.40
CA PRO A 10 -39.78 -26.38 16.62
C PRO A 10 -40.48 -27.68 17.00
N PHE A 11 -40.69 -28.55 16.01
CA PHE A 11 -41.04 -29.95 16.25
C PHE A 11 -39.74 -30.76 16.41
N ALA A 12 -39.77 -31.70 17.34
CA ALA A 12 -38.69 -32.65 17.55
C ALA A 12 -39.24 -34.09 17.61
N LEU A 13 -38.58 -35.01 16.94
CA LEU A 13 -38.77 -36.45 17.09
C LEU A 13 -37.68 -36.97 18.04
N LEU A 14 -38.11 -37.47 19.20
CA LEU A 14 -37.27 -38.16 20.15
C LEU A 14 -37.31 -39.66 19.88
N VAL A 15 -36.14 -40.30 20.00
CA VAL A 15 -35.97 -41.75 19.83
C VAL A 15 -35.23 -42.26 21.04
N GLY A 16 -35.86 -43.13 21.82
CA GLY A 16 -35.28 -43.75 23.00
C GLY A 16 -34.47 -45.01 22.69
N ASN A 17 -33.83 -45.59 23.70
CA ASN A 17 -32.95 -46.76 23.56
C ASN A 17 -33.66 -48.01 23.00
N GLY A 18 -34.99 -48.12 23.16
CA GLY A 18 -35.82 -49.17 22.58
C GLY A 18 -36.37 -48.88 21.17
N ASN A 19 -35.82 -47.88 20.45
CA ASN A 19 -36.38 -47.35 19.20
C ASN A 19 -37.80 -46.74 19.32
N GLU A 20 -38.29 -46.48 20.53
CA GLU A 20 -39.56 -45.81 20.76
C GLU A 20 -39.53 -44.37 20.24
N GLU A 21 -40.52 -44.01 19.42
CA GLU A 21 -40.61 -42.72 18.75
C GLU A 21 -41.66 -41.81 19.40
N LYS A 22 -41.26 -40.59 19.77
CA LYS A 22 -42.18 -39.57 20.29
C LYS A 22 -41.96 -38.23 19.59
N ILE A 23 -43.01 -37.71 18.95
CA ILE A 23 -42.98 -36.35 18.38
C ILE A 23 -43.48 -35.38 19.45
N LEU A 24 -42.70 -34.31 19.66
CA LEU A 24 -43.00 -33.23 20.59
C LEU A 24 -42.96 -31.89 19.85
N LYS A 25 -43.85 -30.98 20.25
CA LYS A 25 -43.73 -29.57 19.92
C LYS A 25 -42.98 -28.91 21.08
N LEU A 26 -41.78 -28.43 20.81
CA LEU A 26 -40.98 -27.73 21.81
C LEU A 26 -41.54 -26.31 22.04
N PRO A 27 -41.32 -25.74 23.24
CA PRO A 27 -41.67 -24.34 23.49
C PRO A 27 -40.84 -23.42 22.58
N LEU A 28 -41.17 -22.12 22.63
CA LEU A 28 -40.30 -21.08 22.12
C LEU A 28 -38.88 -21.31 22.67
N LEU A 29 -37.86 -21.19 21.83
CA LEU A 29 -36.46 -21.35 22.25
C LEU A 29 -35.80 -19.96 22.27
N ALA A 30 -35.83 -19.32 23.43
CA ALA A 30 -35.37 -17.95 23.62
C ALA A 30 -34.34 -17.85 24.74
N LYS A 31 -33.29 -17.06 24.49
CA LYS A 31 -32.25 -16.69 25.46
C LYS A 31 -32.09 -15.19 25.50
N LYS A 32 -31.65 -14.68 26.65
CA LYS A 32 -31.22 -13.30 26.85
C LYS A 32 -29.75 -13.31 27.21
N GLN A 33 -28.99 -12.38 26.65
CA GLN A 33 -27.58 -12.19 26.99
C GLN A 33 -27.47 -10.96 27.90
N GLU A 34 -26.93 -11.16 29.10
CA GLU A 34 -26.64 -10.11 30.08
C GLU A 34 -25.24 -10.33 30.62
N ASN A 35 -24.38 -9.30 30.62
CA ASN A 35 -23.01 -9.37 31.14
C ASN A 35 -22.20 -10.58 30.59
N ASN A 36 -22.31 -10.85 29.28
CA ASN A 36 -21.71 -12.01 28.60
C ASN A 36 -22.18 -13.40 29.06
N ILE A 37 -23.27 -13.48 29.82
CA ILE A 37 -23.90 -14.73 30.24
C ILE A 37 -25.23 -14.90 29.49
N CYS A 38 -25.42 -16.05 28.84
CA CYS A 38 -26.68 -16.39 28.18
C CYS A 38 -27.60 -17.16 29.13
N ILE A 39 -28.72 -16.53 29.51
CA ILE A 39 -29.75 -17.11 30.38
C ILE A 39 -30.98 -17.53 29.57
N ASN A 40 -31.71 -18.55 30.05
CA ASN A 40 -32.96 -18.98 29.45
C ASN A 40 -34.04 -17.91 29.64
N ALA A 41 -34.68 -17.48 28.55
CA ALA A 41 -35.68 -16.42 28.54
C ALA A 41 -37.08 -16.93 28.17
N ASN A 42 -37.30 -18.25 28.15
CA ASN A 42 -38.61 -18.83 27.89
C ASN A 42 -39.61 -18.41 28.97
N GLY A 43 -40.66 -17.68 28.59
CA GLY A 43 -41.69 -17.20 29.52
C GLY A 43 -41.31 -15.96 30.32
N ALA A 44 -40.19 -15.29 30.00
CA ALA A 44 -39.81 -14.04 30.64
C ALA A 44 -40.83 -12.92 30.35
N LYS A 45 -41.10 -12.05 31.34
CA LYS A 45 -41.90 -10.83 31.16
C LYS A 45 -41.01 -9.72 30.56
N GLY A 46 -41.28 -9.31 29.32
CA GLY A 46 -40.56 -8.24 28.61
C GLY A 46 -40.27 -8.58 27.14
N GLU A 47 -39.86 -7.60 26.33
CA GLU A 47 -39.42 -7.85 24.96
C GLU A 47 -38.08 -8.58 24.94
N ILE A 48 -38.05 -9.74 24.28
CA ILE A 48 -36.82 -10.49 24.01
C ILE A 48 -36.27 -9.98 22.69
N ASN A 49 -34.98 -9.62 22.66
CA ASN A 49 -34.29 -9.26 21.43
C ASN A 49 -34.48 -10.38 20.40
N LYS A 50 -34.87 -10.04 19.16
CA LYS A 50 -35.07 -11.01 18.07
C LYS A 50 -33.86 -11.93 17.85
N LYS A 51 -32.64 -11.49 18.15
CA LYS A 51 -31.43 -12.33 18.07
C LYS A 51 -31.37 -13.43 19.12
N GLY A 52 -32.10 -13.28 20.23
CA GLY A 52 -32.16 -14.24 21.34
C GLY A 52 -32.89 -15.55 21.01
N TYR A 53 -33.61 -15.62 19.89
CA TYR A 53 -34.29 -16.84 19.46
C TYR A 53 -33.34 -17.78 18.72
N LEU A 54 -33.35 -19.09 19.02
CA LEU A 54 -32.45 -20.06 18.38
C LEU A 54 -32.51 -20.00 16.85
N ALA A 55 -33.71 -19.96 16.27
CA ALA A 55 -33.88 -19.90 14.82
C ALA A 55 -33.22 -18.67 14.18
N ASN A 56 -33.27 -17.51 14.85
CA ASN A 56 -32.65 -16.29 14.37
C ASN A 56 -31.15 -16.30 14.63
N ALA A 57 -30.70 -16.78 15.78
CA ALA A 57 -29.28 -16.97 16.09
C ALA A 57 -28.59 -17.90 15.06
N LEU A 58 -29.27 -18.96 14.62
CA LEU A 58 -28.76 -19.84 13.55
C LEU A 58 -28.69 -19.13 12.19
N LYS A 59 -29.67 -18.28 11.85
CA LYS A 59 -29.70 -17.51 10.58
C LYS A 59 -28.69 -16.37 10.57
N ASP A 60 -28.44 -15.76 11.73
CA ASP A 60 -27.49 -14.66 11.94
C ASP A 60 -26.08 -15.17 12.26
N TYR A 61 -25.87 -16.50 12.32
CA TYR A 61 -24.60 -17.15 12.66
C TYR A 61 -24.02 -16.73 14.03
N ASP A 62 -24.88 -16.53 15.04
CA ASP A 62 -24.47 -16.17 16.41
C ASP A 62 -23.94 -17.40 17.17
N GLU A 63 -22.61 -17.54 17.18
CA GLU A 63 -21.88 -18.64 17.82
C GLU A 63 -22.20 -18.75 19.32
N THR A 64 -22.33 -17.62 20.02
CA THR A 64 -22.47 -17.57 21.49
C THR A 64 -23.83 -18.08 21.92
N ILE A 65 -24.88 -17.58 21.28
CA ILE A 65 -26.25 -17.96 21.60
C ILE A 65 -26.50 -19.42 21.20
N VAL A 66 -26.02 -19.84 20.03
CA VAL A 66 -26.17 -21.23 19.57
C VAL A 66 -25.46 -22.20 20.50
N GLU A 67 -24.22 -21.92 20.89
CA GLU A 67 -23.48 -22.73 21.85
C GLU A 67 -24.24 -22.87 23.18
N ALA A 68 -24.82 -21.79 23.70
CA ALA A 68 -25.62 -21.83 24.90
C ALA A 68 -26.88 -22.71 24.77
N PHE A 69 -27.48 -22.83 23.58
CA PHE A 69 -28.59 -23.74 23.32
C PHE A 69 -28.13 -25.19 23.21
N MET A 70 -26.99 -25.45 22.54
CA MET A 70 -26.44 -26.80 22.41
C MET A 70 -26.07 -27.40 23.77
N ARG A 71 -25.51 -26.58 24.67
CA ARG A 71 -25.27 -26.96 26.06
C ARG A 71 -26.56 -27.36 26.78
N ASP A 72 -27.61 -26.56 26.69
CA ASP A 72 -28.90 -26.87 27.31
C ASP A 72 -29.53 -28.15 26.73
N PHE A 73 -29.42 -28.37 25.41
CA PHE A 73 -29.88 -29.62 24.77
C PHE A 73 -29.15 -30.85 25.31
N LYS A 74 -27.83 -30.75 25.53
CA LYS A 74 -27.04 -31.86 26.06
C LYS A 74 -27.31 -32.11 27.54
N GLU A 75 -27.26 -31.06 28.37
CA GLU A 75 -27.33 -31.17 29.82
C GLU A 75 -28.76 -31.35 30.35
N ARG A 76 -29.73 -30.57 29.85
CA ARG A 76 -31.10 -30.58 30.40
C ARG A 76 -31.96 -31.68 29.78
N TYR A 77 -31.85 -31.88 28.47
CA TYR A 77 -32.65 -32.87 27.75
C TYR A 77 -31.96 -34.23 27.64
N LYS A 78 -30.72 -34.37 28.15
CA LYS A 78 -29.92 -35.60 28.13
C LYS A 78 -29.84 -36.23 26.73
N ILE A 79 -29.68 -35.39 25.72
CA ILE A 79 -29.65 -35.82 24.31
C ILE A 79 -28.23 -36.29 23.98
N GLU A 80 -28.11 -37.49 23.43
CA GLU A 80 -26.81 -38.02 22.97
C GLU A 80 -26.48 -37.62 21.53
N LYS A 81 -27.48 -37.72 20.63
CA LYS A 81 -27.31 -37.46 19.19
C LYS A 81 -28.30 -36.40 18.71
N LEU A 82 -27.80 -35.46 17.92
CA LEU A 82 -28.57 -34.37 17.34
C LEU A 82 -28.59 -34.47 15.82
N TYR A 83 -29.77 -34.59 15.25
CA TYR A 83 -30.02 -34.52 13.82
C TYR A 83 -30.95 -33.36 13.55
N TYR A 84 -30.63 -32.48 12.60
CA TYR A 84 -31.40 -31.26 12.42
C TYR A 84 -31.70 -30.94 10.95
N LEU A 85 -32.86 -30.34 10.69
CA LEU A 85 -33.17 -29.82 9.36
C LEU A 85 -32.46 -28.48 9.20
N LEU A 86 -31.71 -28.33 8.10
CA LEU A 86 -31.04 -27.10 7.72
C LEU A 86 -31.96 -26.27 6.81
N ASP A 87 -32.11 -24.99 7.11
CA ASP A 87 -32.83 -24.06 6.23
C ASP A 87 -32.08 -23.96 4.88
N ASP A 88 -32.83 -24.06 3.79
CA ASP A 88 -32.28 -24.13 2.43
C ASP A 88 -31.50 -22.89 1.99
N ASN A 89 -31.68 -21.75 2.67
CA ASN A 89 -31.02 -20.48 2.35
C ASN A 89 -29.69 -20.27 3.09
N ILE A 90 -29.27 -21.22 3.93
CA ILE A 90 -28.04 -21.08 4.73
C ILE A 90 -26.79 -21.18 3.86
N LYS A 91 -25.85 -20.26 4.07
CA LYS A 91 -24.56 -20.25 3.35
C LYS A 91 -23.58 -21.20 4.02
N ASN A 92 -23.12 -22.22 3.29
CA ASN A 92 -22.26 -23.29 3.82
C ASN A 92 -20.99 -22.78 4.53
N PHE A 93 -20.25 -21.85 3.92
CA PHE A 93 -19.02 -21.31 4.52
C PHE A 93 -19.28 -20.56 5.83
N GLU A 94 -20.34 -19.75 5.91
CA GLU A 94 -20.67 -19.02 7.15
C GLU A 94 -21.19 -19.94 8.24
N PHE A 95 -21.91 -20.99 7.86
CA PHE A 95 -22.48 -21.95 8.81
C PHE A 95 -21.44 -22.92 9.38
N ALA A 96 -20.23 -22.98 8.82
CA ALA A 96 -19.16 -23.86 9.29
C ALA A 96 -18.87 -23.68 10.79
N LYS A 97 -18.83 -22.44 11.28
CA LYS A 97 -18.61 -22.14 12.71
C LYS A 97 -19.75 -22.63 13.59
N ILE A 98 -20.98 -22.49 13.11
CA ILE A 98 -22.15 -23.00 13.80
C ILE A 98 -22.08 -24.53 13.88
N LYS A 99 -21.70 -25.21 12.80
CA LYS A 99 -21.46 -26.66 12.82
C LYS A 99 -20.36 -27.05 13.81
N HIS A 100 -19.25 -26.31 13.83
CA HIS A 100 -18.18 -26.52 14.80
C HIS A 100 -18.75 -26.45 16.23
N LYS A 101 -19.47 -25.38 16.56
CA LYS A 101 -20.12 -25.21 17.87
C LYS A 101 -21.11 -26.33 18.19
N ILE A 102 -21.88 -26.81 17.22
CA ILE A 102 -22.77 -27.98 17.41
C ILE A 102 -21.94 -29.25 17.70
N SER A 103 -20.85 -29.48 16.95
CA SER A 103 -20.01 -30.68 17.04
C SER A 103 -19.29 -30.84 18.39
N LEU A 104 -18.97 -29.72 19.06
CA LEU A 104 -18.40 -29.72 20.42
C LEU A 104 -19.33 -30.43 21.42
N TYR A 105 -20.65 -30.33 21.21
CA TYR A 105 -21.65 -30.97 22.06
C TYR A 105 -22.13 -32.31 21.47
N PHE A 106 -22.27 -32.40 20.15
CA PHE A 106 -22.83 -33.55 19.44
C PHE A 106 -21.91 -33.99 18.29
N LYS A 107 -20.97 -34.90 18.56
CA LYS A 107 -19.96 -35.36 17.58
C LYS A 107 -20.54 -35.96 16.31
N ASP A 108 -21.66 -36.71 16.44
CA ASP A 108 -22.34 -37.37 15.33
C ASP A 108 -23.43 -36.48 14.69
N ALA A 109 -23.38 -35.16 14.89
CA ALA A 109 -24.42 -34.28 14.39
C ALA A 109 -24.46 -34.29 12.86
N LYS A 110 -25.65 -34.51 12.30
CA LYS A 110 -25.88 -34.52 10.85
C LYS A 110 -27.15 -33.75 10.53
N PHE A 111 -27.20 -33.16 9.34
CA PHE A 111 -28.37 -32.44 8.86
C PHE A 111 -28.80 -32.94 7.49
N TYR A 112 -30.05 -32.62 7.14
CA TYR A 112 -30.47 -32.54 5.75
C TYR A 112 -31.03 -31.15 5.46
N PRO A 113 -30.90 -30.66 4.23
CA PRO A 113 -31.72 -29.55 3.77
C PRO A 113 -33.21 -29.85 4.00
N LYS A 114 -33.96 -28.84 4.46
CA LYS A 114 -35.38 -28.99 4.80
C LYS A 114 -36.20 -29.43 3.58
N SER A 115 -35.91 -28.88 2.40
CA SER A 115 -36.46 -29.32 1.12
C SER A 115 -36.31 -30.83 0.90
N VAL A 116 -35.09 -31.36 1.05
CA VAL A 116 -34.76 -32.78 0.83
C VAL A 116 -35.56 -33.67 1.78
N ALA A 117 -35.60 -33.35 3.08
CA ALA A 117 -36.35 -34.12 4.06
C ALA A 117 -37.87 -34.12 3.80
N LEU A 118 -38.42 -33.02 3.28
CA LEU A 118 -39.81 -32.94 2.82
C LEU A 118 -40.02 -33.81 1.57
N GLY A 119 -39.11 -33.72 0.60
CA GLY A 119 -39.14 -34.49 -0.66
C GLY A 119 -39.05 -36.01 -0.45
N PHE A 120 -38.34 -36.46 0.59
CA PHE A 120 -38.27 -37.87 0.95
C PHE A 120 -39.64 -38.51 1.21
N SER A 121 -40.66 -37.73 1.60
CA SER A 121 -42.01 -38.29 1.73
C SER A 121 -42.51 -38.88 0.42
N SER A 122 -42.39 -38.13 -0.68
CA SER A 122 -42.86 -38.57 -1.98
C SER A 122 -41.96 -39.66 -2.55
N LEU A 123 -40.65 -39.57 -2.27
CA LEU A 123 -39.66 -40.57 -2.69
C LEU A 123 -39.92 -41.93 -2.04
N PHE A 124 -40.15 -41.97 -0.73
CA PHE A 124 -40.36 -43.22 0.03
C PHE A 124 -41.74 -43.86 -0.19
N GLU A 125 -42.69 -43.11 -0.72
CA GLU A 125 -44.02 -43.59 -1.09
C GLU A 125 -44.10 -44.02 -2.56
N ASN A 126 -42.98 -44.03 -3.29
CA ASN A 126 -42.91 -44.35 -4.73
C ASN A 126 -43.91 -43.52 -5.57
N LYS A 127 -44.14 -42.27 -5.19
CA LYS A 127 -45.08 -41.35 -5.88
C LYS A 127 -44.44 -40.53 -6.98
N LEU A 128 -43.12 -40.57 -7.09
CA LEU A 128 -42.33 -39.73 -7.98
C LEU A 128 -42.03 -40.42 -9.31
N LYS A 129 -41.99 -39.64 -10.39
CA LYS A 129 -41.54 -40.07 -11.71
C LYS A 129 -40.25 -39.36 -12.12
N LYS A 130 -39.48 -39.97 -13.02
CA LYS A 130 -38.26 -39.38 -13.58
C LYS A 130 -38.53 -37.98 -14.14
N ASN A 131 -37.63 -37.04 -13.83
CA ASN A 131 -37.68 -35.62 -14.18
C ASN A 131 -38.82 -34.81 -13.57
N GLU A 132 -39.63 -35.37 -12.67
CA GLU A 132 -40.51 -34.56 -11.83
C GLU A 132 -39.69 -33.59 -10.97
N ARG A 133 -40.31 -32.44 -10.65
CA ARG A 133 -39.71 -31.39 -9.83
C ARG A 133 -40.55 -31.16 -8.59
N LEU A 134 -39.88 -31.12 -7.44
CA LEU A 134 -40.46 -30.66 -6.18
C LEU A 134 -39.82 -29.32 -5.82
N ARG A 135 -40.59 -28.34 -5.35
CA ARG A 135 -40.07 -27.00 -5.03
C ARG A 135 -40.34 -26.62 -3.59
N TYR A 136 -39.33 -26.04 -2.95
CA TYR A 136 -39.43 -25.49 -1.60
C TYR A 136 -38.46 -24.31 -1.45
N ASN A 137 -38.94 -23.15 -0.99
CA ASN A 137 -38.13 -21.96 -0.70
C ASN A 137 -37.05 -21.62 -1.74
N GLY A 138 -37.40 -21.54 -3.03
CA GLY A 138 -36.46 -21.18 -4.10
C GLY A 138 -35.45 -22.27 -4.47
N VAL A 139 -35.71 -23.51 -4.06
CA VAL A 139 -34.91 -24.70 -4.37
C VAL A 139 -35.78 -25.74 -5.06
N ASP A 140 -35.24 -26.36 -6.10
CA ASP A 140 -35.84 -27.49 -6.81
C ASP A 140 -35.14 -28.80 -6.42
N LEU A 141 -35.92 -29.86 -6.26
CA LEU A 141 -35.48 -31.24 -6.22
C LEU A 141 -35.91 -31.91 -7.52
N ILE A 142 -34.95 -32.22 -8.38
CA ILE A 142 -35.20 -32.94 -9.63
C ILE A 142 -35.06 -34.44 -9.39
N VAL A 143 -36.09 -35.19 -9.78
CA VAL A 143 -36.09 -36.64 -9.65
C VAL A 143 -35.27 -37.26 -10.77
N LYS A 144 -34.23 -38.02 -10.42
CA LYS A 144 -33.35 -38.72 -11.36
C LYS A 144 -33.26 -40.20 -11.07
N GLU A 145 -32.87 -40.98 -12.06
CA GLU A 145 -32.49 -42.38 -11.88
C GLU A 145 -31.01 -42.46 -11.49
N ASN A 146 -30.69 -43.32 -10.53
CA ASN A 146 -29.32 -43.62 -10.14
C ASN A 146 -28.98 -45.07 -10.48
N HIS A 147 -28.25 -45.26 -11.58
CA HIS A 147 -27.89 -46.58 -12.09
C HIS A 147 -26.66 -47.22 -11.41
N LYS A 148 -26.01 -46.52 -10.46
CA LYS A 148 -24.70 -46.91 -9.89
C LYS A 148 -24.75 -47.50 -8.47
N SER A 149 -25.90 -47.59 -7.81
CA SER A 149 -26.01 -48.06 -6.41
C SER A 149 -27.09 -49.12 -6.22
N LYS A 150 -27.05 -49.85 -5.08
CA LYS A 150 -28.22 -50.61 -4.60
C LYS A 150 -29.43 -49.67 -4.59
N THR A 151 -30.61 -50.14 -5.01
CA THR A 151 -31.83 -49.32 -5.08
C THR A 151 -32.76 -49.71 -3.94
N PHE A 152 -33.17 -48.75 -3.11
CA PHE A 152 -34.11 -49.00 -1.99
C PHE A 152 -35.58 -48.86 -2.41
N ASN A 153 -35.82 -48.29 -3.60
CA ASN A 153 -37.14 -48.13 -4.20
C ASN A 153 -37.20 -48.87 -5.54
N ASP A 154 -38.42 -49.14 -6.00
CA ASP A 154 -38.70 -49.98 -7.18
C ASP A 154 -38.11 -49.42 -8.48
N CYS A 155 -37.78 -48.13 -8.51
CA CYS A 155 -37.42 -47.38 -9.72
C CYS A 155 -35.97 -46.84 -9.71
N GLY A 156 -35.19 -47.09 -8.66
CA GLY A 156 -33.84 -46.54 -8.50
C GLY A 156 -33.77 -45.00 -8.48
N LEU A 157 -34.83 -44.33 -8.01
CA LEU A 157 -34.93 -42.87 -8.04
C LEU A 157 -34.18 -42.19 -6.88
N VAL A 158 -33.57 -41.04 -7.17
CA VAL A 158 -32.89 -40.13 -6.24
C VAL A 158 -33.31 -38.68 -6.46
N LEU A 159 -33.07 -37.82 -5.48
CA LEU A 159 -33.36 -36.38 -5.55
C LEU A 159 -32.07 -35.59 -5.82
N GLU A 160 -32.04 -34.78 -6.88
CA GLU A 160 -30.98 -33.82 -7.12
C GLU A 160 -31.43 -32.41 -6.69
N ARG A 161 -30.80 -31.86 -5.67
CA ARG A 161 -31.09 -30.52 -5.16
C ARG A 161 -30.34 -29.47 -5.95
N GLN A 162 -31.05 -28.43 -6.41
CA GLN A 162 -30.49 -27.32 -7.16
C GLN A 162 -31.30 -26.03 -6.98
N LYS A 163 -30.75 -24.89 -7.42
CA LYS A 163 -31.47 -23.61 -7.43
C LYS A 163 -32.76 -23.71 -8.27
N SER A 164 -33.84 -23.05 -7.85
CA SER A 164 -35.10 -23.12 -8.59
C SER A 164 -35.00 -22.51 -9.97
N ASP A 165 -35.68 -23.14 -10.92
CA ASP A 165 -35.98 -22.58 -12.23
C ASP A 165 -37.47 -22.22 -12.25
N ASP A 166 -37.79 -20.97 -11.93
CA ASP A 166 -39.18 -20.51 -11.78
C ASP A 166 -39.99 -20.61 -13.09
N SER A 167 -39.32 -20.80 -14.24
CA SER A 167 -39.98 -21.06 -15.53
C SER A 167 -40.53 -22.49 -15.68
N LYS A 168 -40.17 -23.40 -14.77
CA LYS A 168 -40.59 -24.82 -14.80
C LYS A 168 -41.66 -25.11 -13.76
N GLU A 169 -42.63 -25.92 -14.17
CA GLU A 169 -43.63 -26.48 -13.26
C GLU A 169 -42.98 -27.41 -12.23
N ALA A 170 -43.44 -27.29 -10.98
CA ALA A 170 -42.96 -28.09 -9.85
C ALA A 170 -44.07 -28.27 -8.81
N LEU A 171 -44.07 -29.42 -8.13
CA LEU A 171 -44.94 -29.68 -6.99
C LEU A 171 -44.42 -28.92 -5.76
N ILE A 172 -45.25 -28.04 -5.19
CA ILE A 172 -44.86 -27.22 -4.05
C ILE A 172 -44.91 -28.02 -2.74
N LEU A 173 -43.78 -28.11 -2.05
CA LEU A 173 -43.67 -28.72 -0.72
C LEU A 173 -44.10 -27.71 0.35
N GLN A 174 -44.65 -28.21 1.47
CA GLN A 174 -45.20 -27.36 2.54
C GLN A 174 -44.70 -27.77 3.93
N ASP A 175 -44.54 -26.78 4.81
CA ASP A 175 -44.14 -26.96 6.21
C ASP A 175 -45.15 -27.74 7.05
N SER A 176 -46.40 -27.86 6.60
CA SER A 176 -47.43 -28.70 7.23
C SER A 176 -46.99 -30.16 7.39
N PHE A 177 -46.05 -30.64 6.55
CA PHE A 177 -45.51 -31.99 6.58
C PHE A 177 -44.25 -32.17 7.45
N ILE A 178 -43.84 -31.16 8.23
CA ILE A 178 -42.57 -31.19 8.98
C ILE A 178 -42.45 -32.40 9.92
N LYS A 179 -43.54 -32.81 10.58
CA LYS A 179 -43.56 -33.98 11.46
C LYS A 179 -43.20 -35.26 10.69
N LYS A 180 -43.67 -35.37 9.45
CA LYS A 180 -43.38 -36.48 8.56
C LYS A 180 -41.94 -36.40 8.04
N ALA A 181 -41.47 -35.20 7.71
CA ALA A 181 -40.07 -34.96 7.32
C ALA A 181 -39.07 -35.44 8.40
N LEU A 182 -39.35 -35.18 9.68
CA LEU A 182 -38.50 -35.67 10.78
C LEU A 182 -38.44 -37.20 10.88
N LYS A 183 -39.56 -37.89 10.62
CA LYS A 183 -39.58 -39.37 10.54
C LYS A 183 -38.82 -39.88 9.31
N ASN A 184 -39.00 -39.21 8.18
CA ASN A 184 -38.29 -39.54 6.95
C ASN A 184 -36.80 -39.32 7.08
N PHE A 185 -36.35 -38.30 7.82
CA PHE A 185 -34.94 -38.11 8.15
C PHE A 185 -34.39 -39.36 8.87
N LYS A 186 -35.02 -39.82 9.95
CA LYS A 186 -34.60 -41.06 10.63
C LYS A 186 -34.50 -42.25 9.68
N ARG A 187 -35.51 -42.46 8.83
CA ARG A 187 -35.51 -43.54 7.83
C ARG A 187 -34.37 -43.38 6.82
N ALA A 188 -34.14 -42.17 6.33
CA ALA A 188 -33.08 -41.84 5.38
C ALA A 188 -31.69 -42.18 5.93
N LEU A 189 -31.40 -41.80 7.19
CA LEU A 189 -30.14 -42.16 7.84
C LEU A 189 -29.92 -43.67 7.99
N GLY A 190 -31.00 -44.45 8.17
CA GLY A 190 -30.92 -45.91 8.19
C GLY A 190 -30.47 -46.46 6.84
N LEU A 191 -31.13 -46.01 5.76
CA LEU A 191 -30.81 -46.42 4.40
C LEU A 191 -29.40 -46.00 3.97
N GLU A 192 -28.94 -44.79 4.33
CA GLU A 192 -27.58 -44.37 4.02
C GLU A 192 -26.52 -45.25 4.68
N LYS A 193 -26.75 -45.73 5.91
CA LYS A 193 -25.84 -46.68 6.57
C LYS A 193 -25.77 -48.03 5.85
N GLU A 194 -26.79 -48.39 5.10
CA GLU A 194 -26.82 -49.58 4.24
C GLU A 194 -26.19 -49.33 2.85
N GLY A 195 -25.73 -48.10 2.59
CA GLY A 195 -25.06 -47.69 1.35
C GLY A 195 -25.99 -47.15 0.28
N PHE A 196 -27.24 -46.79 0.60
CA PHE A 196 -28.17 -46.19 -0.34
C PHE A 196 -27.93 -44.68 -0.50
N ILE A 197 -27.87 -44.22 -1.76
CA ILE A 197 -27.85 -42.79 -2.09
C ILE A 197 -29.28 -42.32 -2.30
N LEU A 198 -29.73 -41.35 -1.52
CA LEU A 198 -31.11 -40.83 -1.58
C LEU A 198 -31.17 -39.45 -2.24
N TYR A 199 -30.12 -38.66 -2.07
CA TYR A 199 -30.04 -37.32 -2.61
C TYR A 199 -28.62 -36.98 -3.06
N LYS A 200 -28.51 -36.05 -4.01
CA LYS A 200 -27.28 -35.39 -4.41
C LYS A 200 -27.47 -33.87 -4.42
N GLU A 201 -26.39 -33.14 -4.20
CA GLU A 201 -26.37 -31.67 -4.23
C GLU A 201 -25.72 -31.19 -5.52
N CYS A 202 -26.38 -30.26 -6.21
CA CYS A 202 -25.77 -29.48 -7.26
C CYS A 202 -24.96 -28.35 -6.62
N LEU A 203 -23.63 -28.50 -6.61
CA LEU A 203 -22.72 -27.59 -5.95
C LEU A 203 -22.56 -26.29 -6.76
N PRO A 204 -22.43 -25.13 -6.08
CA PRO A 204 -22.11 -23.87 -6.73
C PRO A 204 -20.71 -23.91 -7.34
N LYS A 205 -20.48 -23.09 -8.37
CA LYS A 205 -19.14 -22.90 -8.93
C LYS A 205 -18.22 -22.37 -7.84
N LEU A 206 -17.08 -23.03 -7.66
CA LEU A 206 -16.06 -22.66 -6.67
C LEU A 206 -14.71 -22.57 -7.37
N SER A 207 -13.98 -21.48 -7.12
CA SER A 207 -12.64 -21.27 -7.65
C SER A 207 -11.75 -20.61 -6.60
N MET A 208 -10.45 -20.82 -6.75
CA MET A 208 -9.41 -20.04 -6.07
C MET A 208 -8.83 -19.04 -7.04
N GLU A 209 -8.47 -17.86 -6.58
CA GLU A 209 -7.67 -16.97 -7.42
C GLU A 209 -6.18 -17.27 -7.29
N VAL A 210 -5.49 -17.39 -8.42
CA VAL A 210 -4.06 -17.71 -8.49
C VAL A 210 -3.32 -16.71 -9.37
N VAL A 211 -2.03 -16.52 -9.12
CA VAL A 211 -1.16 -15.76 -10.01
C VAL A 211 -0.53 -16.72 -11.03
N LYS A 212 -0.76 -16.47 -12.32
CA LYS A 212 -0.16 -17.19 -13.44
C LYS A 212 0.22 -16.21 -14.56
N ASP A 213 1.47 -16.24 -14.99
CA ASP A 213 2.03 -15.35 -16.02
C ASP A 213 1.90 -13.85 -15.67
N GLY A 214 2.14 -13.49 -14.41
CA GLY A 214 1.99 -12.11 -13.93
C GLY A 214 0.54 -11.60 -13.93
N ARG A 215 -0.44 -12.46 -14.19
CA ARG A 215 -1.87 -12.15 -14.20
C ARG A 215 -2.59 -13.03 -13.19
N PHE A 216 -3.66 -12.50 -12.63
CA PHE A 216 -4.51 -13.26 -11.74
C PHE A 216 -5.53 -14.02 -12.59
N LYS A 217 -5.66 -15.31 -12.33
CA LYS A 217 -6.57 -16.22 -13.03
C LYS A 217 -7.36 -17.00 -12.01
N ASN A 218 -8.56 -17.41 -12.38
CA ASN A 218 -9.38 -18.29 -11.55
C ASN A 218 -8.92 -19.72 -11.79
N PHE A 219 -8.45 -20.38 -10.74
CA PHE A 219 -8.24 -21.82 -10.69
C PHE A 219 -9.57 -22.47 -10.29
N GLU A 220 -10.24 -23.09 -11.24
CA GLU A 220 -11.56 -23.71 -11.02
C GLU A 220 -11.43 -25.00 -10.21
N ILE A 221 -12.13 -25.07 -9.08
CA ILE A 221 -12.22 -26.27 -8.23
C ILE A 221 -13.49 -27.05 -8.59
N ILE A 222 -14.64 -26.37 -8.59
CA ILE A 222 -15.95 -26.94 -8.89
C ILE A 222 -16.48 -26.26 -10.15
N LYS A 223 -16.72 -27.05 -11.20
CA LYS A 223 -17.34 -26.58 -12.44
C LYS A 223 -18.84 -26.32 -12.22
N ASP A 224 -19.45 -25.50 -13.06
CA ASP A 224 -20.90 -25.28 -13.00
C ASP A 224 -21.67 -26.60 -13.14
N LYS A 225 -22.76 -26.75 -12.38
CA LYS A 225 -23.63 -27.94 -12.33
C LYS A 225 -22.93 -29.24 -11.92
N THR A 226 -21.87 -29.17 -11.13
CA THR A 226 -21.27 -30.36 -10.53
C THR A 226 -22.23 -30.96 -9.49
N ILE A 227 -22.56 -32.24 -9.63
CA ILE A 227 -23.52 -32.94 -8.75
C ILE A 227 -22.79 -34.00 -7.94
N LEU A 228 -22.78 -33.87 -6.61
CA LEU A 228 -22.14 -34.81 -5.69
C LEU A 228 -23.12 -35.32 -4.63
N GLY A 229 -23.01 -36.61 -4.30
CA GLY A 229 -23.70 -37.22 -3.17
C GLY A 229 -23.08 -36.81 -1.84
N ASP A 230 -23.74 -37.19 -0.75
CA ASP A 230 -23.17 -37.04 0.59
C ASP A 230 -21.90 -37.90 0.71
N LYS A 231 -20.76 -37.26 0.94
CA LYS A 231 -19.43 -37.89 1.03
C LYS A 231 -18.95 -38.51 -0.29
N GLU A 232 -18.90 -37.70 -1.35
CA GLU A 232 -18.35 -38.07 -2.66
C GLU A 232 -17.06 -37.26 -2.97
N THR A 233 -16.08 -37.90 -3.60
CA THR A 233 -14.80 -37.29 -3.98
C THR A 233 -14.75 -37.03 -5.49
N LEU A 234 -14.29 -35.85 -5.86
CA LEU A 234 -14.06 -35.39 -7.23
C LEU A 234 -12.57 -35.17 -7.46
N GLU A 235 -12.03 -35.74 -8.53
CA GLU A 235 -10.69 -35.43 -9.01
C GLU A 235 -10.70 -34.14 -9.84
N ILE A 236 -9.75 -33.25 -9.58
CA ILE A 236 -9.59 -32.00 -10.32
C ILE A 236 -8.54 -32.23 -11.41
N GLU A 237 -8.95 -32.14 -12.67
CA GLU A 237 -8.12 -32.46 -13.83
C GLU A 237 -6.89 -31.56 -13.96
N THR A 238 -7.01 -30.29 -13.56
CA THR A 238 -5.91 -29.32 -13.69
C THR A 238 -4.99 -29.43 -12.47
N PRO A 239 -3.69 -29.73 -12.64
CA PRO A 239 -2.76 -29.73 -11.52
C PRO A 239 -2.48 -28.31 -11.03
N PHE A 240 -2.08 -28.20 -9.77
CA PHE A 240 -1.67 -26.94 -9.15
C PHE A 240 -0.15 -26.94 -8.93
N ILE A 241 0.49 -25.80 -9.24
CA ILE A 241 1.92 -25.62 -9.01
C ILE A 241 2.12 -24.83 -7.72
N ILE A 242 2.79 -25.42 -6.75
CA ILE A 242 3.23 -24.73 -5.53
C ILE A 242 4.64 -24.17 -5.81
N PRO A 243 4.83 -22.84 -5.86
CA PRO A 243 6.13 -22.27 -6.18
C PRO A 243 7.12 -22.38 -5.01
N LYS A 244 8.41 -22.43 -5.33
CA LYS A 244 9.50 -22.49 -4.36
C LYS A 244 9.61 -21.27 -3.44
N GLY A 245 10.26 -21.47 -2.30
CA GLY A 245 10.73 -20.40 -1.42
C GLY A 245 9.66 -19.70 -0.57
N ARG A 246 8.43 -20.26 -0.49
CA ARG A 246 7.35 -19.68 0.32
C ARG A 246 7.02 -20.53 1.54
N GLU A 247 6.79 -19.88 2.68
CA GLU A 247 6.45 -20.49 3.98
C GLU A 247 4.96 -20.87 4.10
N SER A 248 4.10 -20.19 3.34
CA SER A 248 2.65 -20.47 3.26
C SER A 248 2.06 -19.86 2.00
N PHE A 249 0.83 -20.28 1.68
CA PHE A 249 -0.01 -19.66 0.66
C PHE A 249 -1.40 -19.36 1.21
N ALA A 250 -1.96 -18.22 0.83
CA ALA A 250 -3.34 -17.87 1.06
C ALA A 250 -4.00 -17.55 -0.29
N LEU A 251 -5.03 -18.31 -0.64
CA LEU A 251 -5.70 -18.23 -1.94
C LEU A 251 -7.15 -17.75 -1.75
N PRO A 252 -7.51 -16.52 -2.15
CA PRO A 252 -8.87 -16.02 -2.02
C PRO A 252 -9.89 -16.88 -2.78
N LEU A 253 -11.08 -17.06 -2.19
CA LEU A 253 -12.15 -17.86 -2.78
C LEU A 253 -13.15 -17.01 -3.59
N ILE A 254 -13.61 -17.63 -4.67
CA ILE A 254 -14.66 -17.13 -5.57
C ILE A 254 -15.77 -18.17 -5.61
N LEU A 255 -16.98 -17.78 -5.23
CA LEU A 255 -18.19 -18.59 -5.19
C LEU A 255 -19.23 -17.99 -6.14
N ASN A 256 -19.71 -18.75 -7.13
CA ASN A 256 -20.65 -18.27 -8.15
C ASN A 256 -20.22 -16.93 -8.80
N GLU A 257 -18.93 -16.80 -9.11
CA GLU A 257 -18.33 -15.59 -9.70
C GLU A 257 -18.19 -14.38 -8.75
N GLU A 258 -18.67 -14.50 -7.51
CA GLU A 258 -18.49 -13.50 -6.46
C GLU A 258 -17.33 -13.86 -5.54
N LYS A 259 -16.51 -12.89 -5.15
CA LYS A 259 -15.48 -13.11 -4.12
C LYS A 259 -16.14 -13.19 -2.75
N ILE A 260 -15.70 -14.13 -1.91
CA ILE A 260 -16.24 -14.34 -0.56
C ILE A 260 -15.21 -14.09 0.53
N ALA A 261 -15.68 -14.07 1.78
CA ALA A 261 -14.92 -13.82 3.00
C ALA A 261 -13.91 -14.87 3.41
N TYR A 262 -13.54 -15.76 2.50
CA TYR A 262 -12.76 -16.94 2.81
C TYR A 262 -11.59 -17.08 1.85
N GLN A 263 -10.49 -17.57 2.40
CA GLN A 263 -9.31 -17.98 1.65
C GLN A 263 -8.96 -19.42 2.01
N GLY A 264 -8.38 -20.13 1.05
CA GLY A 264 -7.72 -21.40 1.28
C GLY A 264 -6.27 -21.15 1.71
N LYS A 265 -5.93 -21.49 2.95
CA LYS A 265 -4.55 -21.46 3.43
C LYS A 265 -3.89 -22.82 3.21
N ILE A 266 -2.73 -22.80 2.57
CA ILE A 266 -1.86 -23.95 2.36
C ILE A 266 -0.65 -23.77 3.26
N THR A 267 -0.43 -24.74 4.15
CA THR A 267 0.77 -24.83 4.98
C THR A 267 1.30 -26.25 4.92
N SER A 268 2.62 -26.41 5.01
CA SER A 268 3.27 -27.71 5.08
C SER A 268 4.50 -27.62 5.95
N LYS A 269 4.91 -28.75 6.54
CA LYS A 269 6.21 -28.88 7.21
C LYS A 269 7.37 -28.91 6.22
N ASP A 270 7.07 -29.17 4.95
CA ASP A 270 8.06 -29.23 3.88
C ASP A 270 8.32 -27.83 3.27
N PHE A 271 7.60 -26.80 3.72
CA PHE A 271 7.84 -25.43 3.30
C PHE A 271 9.02 -24.81 4.08
N PRO A 272 9.84 -23.94 3.44
CA PRO A 272 9.75 -23.53 2.04
C PRO A 272 10.31 -24.58 1.07
N LEU A 273 9.60 -24.82 -0.05
CA LEU A 273 10.05 -25.76 -1.08
C LEU A 273 11.30 -25.26 -1.82
N GLU A 274 12.18 -26.17 -2.23
CA GLU A 274 13.38 -25.84 -3.01
C GLU A 274 13.07 -25.56 -4.49
N ASN A 275 12.09 -26.25 -5.06
CA ASN A 275 11.68 -26.14 -6.47
C ASN A 275 10.17 -25.86 -6.57
N ASP A 276 9.73 -25.44 -7.76
CA ASP A 276 8.30 -25.36 -8.06
C ASP A 276 7.77 -26.78 -8.23
N GLU A 277 6.77 -27.17 -7.43
CA GLU A 277 6.33 -28.55 -7.31
C GLU A 277 4.88 -28.72 -7.78
N GLU A 278 4.61 -29.79 -8.53
CA GLU A 278 3.29 -30.09 -9.06
C GLU A 278 2.48 -30.96 -8.08
N TYR A 279 1.23 -30.56 -7.83
CA TYR A 279 0.28 -31.27 -6.99
C TYR A 279 -1.01 -31.58 -7.77
N LYS A 280 -1.50 -32.82 -7.64
CA LYS A 280 -2.83 -33.23 -8.07
C LYS A 280 -3.84 -32.94 -6.97
N LEU A 281 -5.06 -32.56 -7.34
CA LEU A 281 -6.04 -32.10 -6.36
C LEU A 281 -7.26 -33.02 -6.34
N THR A 282 -7.73 -33.31 -5.14
CA THR A 282 -9.00 -33.99 -4.91
C THR A 282 -9.87 -33.19 -3.97
N LEU A 283 -11.12 -32.95 -4.36
CA LEU A 283 -12.14 -32.32 -3.54
C LEU A 283 -13.08 -33.40 -3.00
N THR A 284 -13.23 -33.50 -1.68
CA THR A 284 -14.26 -34.33 -1.06
C THR A 284 -15.39 -33.46 -0.54
N TYR A 285 -16.63 -33.72 -0.97
CA TYR A 285 -17.83 -33.08 -0.44
C TYR A 285 -18.43 -33.90 0.70
N ASP A 286 -18.22 -33.49 1.95
CA ASP A 286 -18.68 -34.22 3.14
C ASP A 286 -19.49 -33.30 4.07
N THR A 287 -20.80 -33.50 4.13
CA THR A 287 -21.68 -32.65 4.95
C THR A 287 -21.45 -32.81 6.46
N GLY A 288 -20.82 -33.90 6.89
CA GLY A 288 -20.49 -34.18 8.28
C GLY A 288 -19.25 -33.45 8.79
N THR A 289 -18.49 -32.80 7.91
CA THR A 289 -17.34 -31.98 8.29
C THR A 289 -17.75 -30.54 8.61
N GLU A 290 -16.85 -29.80 9.26
CA GLU A 290 -17.04 -28.38 9.60
C GLU A 290 -17.33 -27.54 8.34
N PHE A 291 -16.43 -27.63 7.36
CA PHE A 291 -16.62 -27.10 6.02
C PHE A 291 -16.94 -28.24 5.08
N ASN A 292 -18.05 -28.19 4.35
CA ASN A 292 -18.48 -29.29 3.48
C ASN A 292 -17.46 -29.65 2.38
N TYR A 293 -16.44 -28.83 2.16
CA TYR A 293 -15.43 -28.99 1.13
C TYR A 293 -14.09 -29.33 1.80
N VAL A 294 -13.52 -30.47 1.48
CA VAL A 294 -12.16 -30.84 1.89
C VAL A 294 -11.30 -30.92 0.64
N LEU A 295 -10.36 -29.98 0.48
CA LEU A 295 -9.47 -29.92 -0.67
C LEU A 295 -8.09 -30.45 -0.28
N GLU A 296 -7.67 -31.54 -0.92
CA GLU A 296 -6.40 -32.21 -0.68
C GLU A 296 -5.49 -32.08 -1.90
N PHE A 297 -4.24 -31.70 -1.65
CA PHE A 297 -3.16 -31.57 -2.61
C PHE A 297 -2.23 -32.76 -2.45
N LYS A 298 -2.15 -33.61 -3.46
CA LYS A 298 -1.27 -34.79 -3.50
C LYS A 298 -0.06 -34.49 -4.38
N PRO A 299 1.16 -34.48 -3.83
CA PRO A 299 2.34 -34.15 -4.62
C PRO A 299 2.57 -35.24 -5.68
N VAL A 300 3.07 -34.81 -6.84
CA VAL A 300 3.59 -35.74 -7.84
C VAL A 300 4.96 -36.28 -7.40
N ASN A 301 5.73 -35.47 -6.65
CA ASN A 301 6.96 -35.87 -6.00
C ASN A 301 6.68 -36.68 -4.71
N ASN A 302 7.10 -37.94 -4.66
CA ASN A 302 6.81 -38.84 -3.55
C ASN A 302 7.58 -38.50 -2.24
N ASP A 303 8.60 -37.64 -2.30
CA ASP A 303 9.34 -37.21 -1.12
C ASP A 303 8.57 -36.15 -0.31
N LEU A 304 7.58 -35.50 -0.92
CA LEU A 304 6.75 -34.48 -0.30
C LEU A 304 5.48 -35.09 0.30
N LYS A 305 4.91 -34.43 1.31
CA LYS A 305 3.67 -34.89 1.95
C LYS A 305 2.42 -34.29 1.29
N PRO A 306 1.29 -35.02 1.29
CA PRO A 306 0.00 -34.44 0.95
C PRO A 306 -0.37 -33.29 1.88
N ILE A 307 -1.02 -32.27 1.33
CA ILE A 307 -1.45 -31.07 2.06
C ILE A 307 -2.97 -30.99 2.02
N VAL A 308 -3.59 -30.84 3.19
CA VAL A 308 -5.03 -30.52 3.28
C VAL A 308 -5.17 -29.03 3.49
N MET A 309 -5.95 -28.38 2.63
CA MET A 309 -6.18 -26.95 2.70
C MET A 309 -7.03 -26.57 3.92
N GLU A 310 -6.64 -25.49 4.58
CA GLU A 310 -7.41 -24.92 5.69
C GLU A 310 -8.24 -23.73 5.20
N TRP A 311 -9.54 -23.72 5.48
CA TRP A 311 -10.38 -22.57 5.17
C TRP A 311 -10.29 -21.52 6.28
N GLN A 312 -9.92 -20.30 5.92
CA GLN A 312 -9.79 -19.20 6.87
C GLN A 312 -10.63 -18.00 6.45
N ARG A 313 -11.30 -17.37 7.42
CA ARG A 313 -12.07 -16.16 7.17
C ARG A 313 -11.14 -14.94 7.21
N ILE A 314 -11.21 -14.10 6.18
CA ILE A 314 -10.23 -13.04 5.91
C ILE A 314 -10.39 -11.87 6.90
N ASP A 315 -11.61 -11.54 7.33
CA ASP A 315 -11.89 -10.47 8.30
C ASP A 315 -11.35 -10.72 9.73
N ARG A 316 -11.00 -11.97 10.09
CA ARG A 316 -10.47 -12.34 11.41
C ARG A 316 -8.94 -12.48 11.45
N VAL A 317 -8.26 -12.30 10.31
CA VAL A 317 -6.80 -12.33 10.24
C VAL A 317 -6.24 -10.91 10.15
N GLU A 318 -5.03 -10.73 10.68
CA GLU A 318 -4.28 -9.51 10.44
C GLU A 318 -3.95 -9.42 8.96
N LEU A 319 -4.51 -8.42 8.29
CA LEU A 319 -4.31 -8.25 6.86
C LEU A 319 -3.00 -7.53 6.62
N PRO A 320 -2.26 -7.84 5.56
CA PRO A 320 -0.94 -7.29 5.42
C PRO A 320 -1.00 -5.78 5.11
N THR A 321 -0.09 -4.97 5.64
CA THR A 321 -0.17 -3.50 5.52
C THR A 321 1.07 -2.92 4.83
N PRO A 322 0.93 -1.82 4.06
CA PRO A 322 2.09 -1.16 3.49
C PRO A 322 3.00 -0.65 4.59
N ALA A 323 4.28 -1.02 4.50
CA ALA A 323 5.32 -0.50 5.39
C ALA A 323 5.50 1.01 5.14
N PRO A 324 5.76 1.81 6.19
CA PRO A 324 6.12 3.21 6.01
C PRO A 324 7.47 3.34 5.30
N ILE A 325 7.77 4.54 4.80
CA ILE A 325 9.10 4.85 4.27
C ILE A 325 10.13 4.65 5.39
N LYS A 326 11.22 3.95 5.09
CA LYS A 326 12.30 3.70 6.05
C LYS A 326 12.86 5.03 6.59
N LYS A 327 12.78 5.21 7.90
CA LYS A 327 13.48 6.27 8.64
C LYS A 327 14.99 6.03 8.58
N LEU A 328 15.72 6.98 8.00
CA LEU A 328 17.19 6.95 7.97
C LEU A 328 17.75 7.34 9.33
N SER A 329 18.81 6.67 9.78
CA SER A 329 19.55 7.06 10.99
C SER A 329 20.41 8.31 10.75
N ILE A 330 20.88 8.95 11.84
CA ILE A 330 21.82 10.07 11.76
C ILE A 330 23.09 9.67 10.99
N ASP A 331 23.60 8.46 11.20
CA ASP A 331 24.79 7.96 10.50
C ASP A 331 24.52 7.69 9.01
N GLU A 332 23.34 7.19 8.65
CA GLU A 332 22.92 7.02 7.24
C GLU A 332 22.75 8.38 6.54
N LEU A 333 22.34 9.43 7.27
CA LEU A 333 22.25 10.80 6.75
C LEU A 333 23.63 11.47 6.60
N LYS A 334 24.59 11.17 7.50
CA LYS A 334 25.99 11.62 7.38
C LYS A 334 26.76 10.89 6.27
N ASN A 335 26.37 9.66 5.95
CA ASN A 335 26.99 8.82 4.93
C ASN A 335 26.04 8.53 3.77
N ASN A 336 25.28 9.52 3.31
CA ASN A 336 24.25 9.31 2.30
C ASN A 336 24.91 8.93 0.95
N PHE A 337 24.74 7.68 0.52
CA PHE A 337 25.33 7.18 -0.72
C PHE A 337 24.57 7.68 -1.96
N ASN A 338 25.30 8.23 -2.90
CA ASN A 338 24.82 8.59 -4.22
C ASN A 338 25.27 7.55 -5.26
N PRO A 339 24.39 6.62 -5.67
CA PRO A 339 24.76 5.55 -6.59
C PRO A 339 25.18 6.03 -7.98
N LYS A 340 24.82 7.26 -8.38
CA LYS A 340 25.20 7.81 -9.69
C LYS A 340 26.62 8.39 -9.71
N LYS A 341 27.11 8.86 -8.57
CA LYS A 341 28.47 9.40 -8.42
C LYS A 341 29.44 8.38 -7.80
N ASN A 342 28.90 7.31 -7.23
CA ASN A 342 29.64 6.36 -6.42
C ASN A 342 30.37 7.07 -5.25
N GLU A 343 29.70 8.06 -4.65
CA GLU A 343 30.22 8.92 -3.60
C GLU A 343 29.23 8.97 -2.43
N THR A 344 29.74 9.17 -1.22
CA THR A 344 28.93 9.48 -0.04
C THR A 344 28.95 10.98 0.24
N SER A 345 27.89 11.50 0.84
CA SER A 345 27.80 12.90 1.23
C SER A 345 27.15 13.05 2.60
N ASP A 346 27.69 13.95 3.41
CA ASP A 346 27.08 14.38 4.67
C ASP A 346 26.00 15.44 4.37
N LEU A 347 24.74 15.03 4.52
CA LEU A 347 23.60 15.90 4.23
C LEU A 347 23.52 17.10 5.19
N PHE A 348 23.98 16.97 6.44
CA PHE A 348 23.99 18.08 7.41
C PHE A 348 25.04 19.12 7.02
N LYS A 349 26.27 18.66 6.70
CA LYS A 349 27.34 19.55 6.23
C LYS A 349 26.99 20.23 4.92
N TRP A 350 26.32 19.53 4.01
CA TRP A 350 25.82 20.08 2.76
C TRP A 350 24.93 21.30 3.04
N VAL A 351 23.90 21.12 3.88
CA VAL A 351 22.95 22.18 4.23
C VAL A 351 23.65 23.40 4.81
N LEU A 352 24.50 23.21 5.82
CA LEU A 352 25.20 24.33 6.46
C LEU A 352 26.12 25.08 5.48
N THR A 353 26.83 24.35 4.62
CA THR A 353 27.75 24.96 3.64
C THR A 353 27.02 25.92 2.70
N HIS A 354 25.82 25.55 2.23
CA HIS A 354 25.06 26.39 1.32
C HIS A 354 24.35 27.53 2.06
N LEU A 355 23.85 27.29 3.28
CA LEU A 355 23.27 28.37 4.10
C LEU A 355 24.30 29.41 4.53
N GLU A 356 25.57 29.04 4.71
CA GLU A 356 26.65 30.00 4.99
C GLU A 356 26.86 30.96 3.81
N THR A 357 26.62 30.52 2.57
CA THR A 357 26.68 31.43 1.40
C THR A 357 25.59 32.53 1.44
N LEU A 358 24.53 32.32 2.22
CA LEU A 358 23.44 33.27 2.40
C LEU A 358 23.62 34.18 3.61
N LYS A 359 24.73 34.05 4.36
CA LYS A 359 25.01 34.88 5.54
C LYS A 359 25.09 36.37 5.23
N ASN A 360 25.65 36.72 4.07
CA ASN A 360 25.69 38.09 3.59
C ASN A 360 25.28 38.10 2.11
N LEU A 361 24.08 38.59 1.85
CA LEU A 361 23.53 38.71 0.50
C LEU A 361 24.38 39.60 -0.43
N ASN A 362 25.26 40.43 0.14
CA ASN A 362 26.24 41.26 -0.58
C ASN A 362 27.55 40.58 -0.91
N SER A 363 27.87 39.47 -0.24
CA SER A 363 29.09 38.72 -0.52
C SER A 363 28.93 37.74 -1.68
N ALA A 364 30.06 37.44 -2.33
CA ALA A 364 30.15 36.41 -3.35
C ALA A 364 30.01 35.01 -2.72
N PRO A 365 29.10 34.15 -3.22
CA PRO A 365 29.00 32.76 -2.79
C PRO A 365 30.30 32.01 -3.03
N ARG A 366 30.64 31.09 -2.12
CA ARG A 366 31.86 30.29 -2.21
C ARG A 366 32.00 29.54 -3.55
N PHE A 367 30.94 28.92 -4.03
CA PHE A 367 30.96 28.20 -5.31
C PHE A 367 31.29 29.12 -6.50
N PHE A 368 30.83 30.37 -6.46
CA PHE A 368 31.13 31.36 -7.49
C PHE A 368 32.60 31.73 -7.44
N LEU A 369 33.11 32.02 -6.24
CA LEU A 369 34.52 32.35 -6.02
C LEU A 369 35.44 31.22 -6.51
N GLU A 370 35.16 29.97 -6.14
CA GLU A 370 35.97 28.81 -6.56
C GLU A 370 35.96 28.64 -8.09
N GLN A 371 34.81 28.80 -8.74
CA GLN A 371 34.70 28.70 -10.20
C GLN A 371 35.41 29.85 -10.91
N GLU A 372 35.24 31.07 -10.42
CA GLU A 372 35.83 32.27 -11.01
C GLU A 372 37.34 32.28 -10.83
N MET A 373 37.84 31.89 -9.65
CA MET A 373 39.28 31.76 -9.41
C MET A 373 39.91 30.73 -10.35
N LYS A 374 39.24 29.58 -10.57
CA LYS A 374 39.71 28.58 -11.53
C LYS A 374 39.71 29.09 -12.96
N PHE A 375 38.65 29.80 -13.36
CA PHE A 375 38.56 30.41 -14.69
C PHE A 375 39.64 31.47 -14.93
N LEU A 376 39.92 32.29 -13.91
CA LEU A 376 41.00 33.27 -13.93
C LEU A 376 42.35 32.58 -14.02
N GLU A 377 42.57 31.54 -13.22
CA GLU A 377 43.80 30.74 -13.21
C GLU A 377 44.09 30.11 -14.58
N GLU A 378 43.08 29.54 -15.24
CA GLU A 378 43.20 28.95 -16.59
C GLU A 378 43.58 29.98 -17.68
N LYS A 379 43.36 31.28 -17.43
CA LYS A 379 43.65 32.37 -18.37
C LYS A 379 45.00 33.06 -18.15
N LEU A 380 45.71 32.74 -17.08
CA LEU A 380 46.94 33.42 -16.68
C LEU A 380 48.15 32.52 -16.95
N GLU A 381 49.22 33.11 -17.49
CA GLU A 381 50.52 32.47 -17.61
C GLU A 381 51.42 32.85 -16.41
N TYR A 382 52.47 32.07 -16.19
CA TYR A 382 53.52 32.36 -15.20
C TYR A 382 54.81 32.70 -15.91
N GLY A 383 55.56 33.64 -15.36
CA GLY A 383 56.87 33.99 -15.91
C GLY A 383 57.77 34.75 -14.95
N GLU A 384 59.05 34.78 -15.29
CA GLU A 384 60.10 35.46 -14.54
C GLU A 384 60.45 36.80 -15.20
N ILE A 385 60.59 37.86 -14.41
CA ILE A 385 60.99 39.17 -14.91
C ILE A 385 62.45 39.12 -15.35
N LEU A 386 62.69 39.31 -16.65
CA LEU A 386 64.03 39.35 -17.24
C LEU A 386 64.71 40.70 -17.07
N ARG A 387 63.94 41.78 -17.24
CA ARG A 387 64.44 43.16 -17.20
C ARG A 387 63.31 44.13 -16.91
N THR A 388 63.66 45.24 -16.27
CA THR A 388 62.77 46.35 -15.97
C THR A 388 63.33 47.64 -16.56
N GLY A 389 62.48 48.63 -16.77
CA GLY A 389 62.88 49.92 -17.29
C GLY A 389 61.78 50.96 -17.14
N LYS A 390 62.09 52.19 -17.55
CA LYS A 390 61.13 53.29 -17.63
C LYS A 390 61.03 53.81 -19.06
N ASP A 391 59.81 54.11 -19.48
CA ASP A 391 59.55 54.68 -20.81
C ASP A 391 59.91 56.19 -20.85
N LYS A 392 59.62 56.83 -21.99
CA LYS A 392 59.88 58.27 -22.17
C LYS A 392 59.05 59.18 -21.27
N ASN A 393 57.99 58.66 -20.65
CA ASN A 393 57.10 59.35 -19.74
C ASN A 393 57.37 58.96 -18.26
N ASP A 394 58.52 58.35 -17.98
CA ASP A 394 58.91 57.83 -16.66
C ASP A 394 58.00 56.69 -16.13
N MET A 395 57.22 56.05 -17.00
CA MET A 395 56.33 54.93 -16.64
C MET A 395 57.08 53.61 -16.64
N PHE A 396 56.86 52.79 -15.62
CA PHE A 396 57.52 51.49 -15.46
C PHE A 396 57.07 50.49 -16.54
N TYR A 397 57.99 49.69 -17.05
CA TYR A 397 57.71 48.49 -17.83
C TYR A 397 58.69 47.36 -17.47
N CYS A 398 58.31 46.13 -17.79
CA CYS A 398 59.18 44.97 -17.65
C CYS A 398 58.99 43.98 -18.81
N SER A 399 60.00 43.14 -19.02
CA SER A 399 59.91 41.99 -19.91
C SER A 399 59.85 40.72 -19.08
N VAL A 400 58.84 39.89 -19.32
CA VAL A 400 58.58 38.66 -18.57
C VAL A 400 58.81 37.46 -19.47
N LYS A 401 59.63 36.50 -19.05
CA LYS A 401 59.81 35.23 -19.75
C LYS A 401 58.82 34.21 -19.21
N THR A 402 57.85 33.82 -20.03
CA THR A 402 56.98 32.66 -19.75
C THR A 402 57.64 31.39 -20.30
N GLN A 403 56.93 30.26 -20.32
CA GLN A 403 57.50 28.98 -20.77
C GLN A 403 58.01 29.03 -22.23
N ASP A 404 57.29 29.71 -23.12
CA ASP A 404 57.55 29.72 -24.56
C ASP A 404 57.70 31.13 -25.17
N LYS A 405 57.52 32.20 -24.38
CA LYS A 405 57.43 33.58 -24.90
C LYS A 405 58.20 34.58 -24.04
N GLU A 406 58.63 35.67 -24.67
CA GLU A 406 59.01 36.91 -23.98
C GLU A 406 57.87 37.92 -24.13
N VAL A 407 57.32 38.37 -23.01
CA VAL A 407 56.10 39.18 -22.93
C VAL A 407 56.43 40.57 -22.39
N PHE A 408 56.07 41.60 -23.15
CA PHE A 408 56.25 42.99 -22.73
C PHE A 408 55.07 43.47 -21.86
N CYS A 409 55.37 43.92 -20.65
CA CYS A 409 54.40 44.29 -19.63
C CYS A 409 54.59 45.77 -19.24
N HIS A 410 53.62 46.62 -19.57
CA HIS A 410 53.64 48.05 -19.25
C HIS A 410 52.80 48.34 -17.99
N SER A 411 53.30 49.18 -17.07
CA SER A 411 52.65 49.46 -15.78
C SER A 411 51.21 49.94 -15.86
N GLN A 412 50.85 50.69 -16.91
CA GLN A 412 49.46 51.11 -17.18
C GLN A 412 48.47 49.95 -17.36
N ARG A 413 48.96 48.73 -17.56
CA ARG A 413 48.14 47.53 -17.72
C ARG A 413 48.23 46.58 -16.53
N PHE A 414 48.97 46.95 -15.50
CA PHE A 414 49.01 46.16 -14.29
C PHE A 414 47.68 46.31 -13.56
N LYS A 415 47.28 45.27 -12.83
CA LYS A 415 46.11 45.36 -11.96
C LYS A 415 46.42 46.26 -10.78
N GLU A 416 45.38 46.91 -10.24
CA GLU A 416 45.47 48.01 -9.26
C GLU A 416 46.33 47.70 -8.02
N ASN A 417 46.49 46.43 -7.64
CA ASN A 417 47.20 46.00 -6.44
C ASN A 417 48.66 45.58 -6.69
N VAL A 418 49.17 45.75 -7.91
CA VAL A 418 50.55 45.37 -8.24
C VAL A 418 51.51 46.43 -7.71
N ASN A 419 52.32 46.06 -6.72
CA ASN A 419 53.38 46.94 -6.21
C ASN A 419 54.61 46.89 -7.13
N ILE A 420 54.82 47.97 -7.88
CA ILE A 420 55.94 48.09 -8.83
C ILE A 420 57.31 47.97 -8.14
N GLU A 421 57.43 48.39 -6.88
CA GLU A 421 58.70 48.33 -6.13
C GLU A 421 59.18 46.90 -5.89
N GLN A 422 58.27 45.92 -5.92
CA GLN A 422 58.56 44.50 -5.76
C GLN A 422 58.92 43.83 -7.10
N LEU A 423 58.72 44.51 -8.23
CA LEU A 423 58.97 43.96 -9.55
C LEU A 423 60.43 44.22 -9.96
N SER A 424 61.31 43.29 -9.59
CA SER A 424 62.73 43.30 -9.97
C SER A 424 63.11 42.08 -10.80
N GLN A 425 64.29 42.11 -11.42
CA GLN A 425 64.79 40.98 -12.21
C GLN A 425 64.87 39.70 -11.36
N GLY A 426 64.39 38.59 -11.89
CA GLY A 426 64.32 37.29 -11.19
C GLY A 426 63.04 37.03 -10.41
N VAL A 427 62.18 38.05 -10.24
CA VAL A 427 60.89 37.89 -9.56
C VAL A 427 59.90 37.16 -10.47
N ARG A 428 59.15 36.21 -9.90
CA ARG A 428 58.11 35.46 -10.61
C ARG A 428 56.75 36.11 -10.43
N VAL A 429 56.05 36.26 -11.55
CA VAL A 429 54.75 36.91 -11.64
C VAL A 429 53.79 36.02 -12.43
N PHE A 430 52.50 36.27 -12.23
CA PHE A 430 51.47 35.72 -13.09
C PHE A 430 50.74 36.85 -13.83
N LEU A 431 50.46 36.61 -15.12
CA LEU A 431 50.06 37.64 -16.06
C LEU A 431 49.09 37.10 -17.10
N GLN A 432 48.22 37.98 -17.59
CA GLN A 432 47.43 37.68 -18.78
C GLN A 432 48.24 38.04 -20.01
N VAL A 433 48.45 37.08 -20.91
CA VAL A 433 49.23 37.25 -22.14
C VAL A 433 48.30 37.41 -23.33
N ARG A 434 48.61 38.35 -24.23
CA ARG A 434 47.92 38.53 -25.50
C ARG A 434 48.92 38.88 -26.62
N PRO A 435 48.63 38.55 -27.89
CA PRO A 435 49.42 39.03 -29.02
C PRO A 435 49.44 40.57 -29.07
N ASP A 436 50.54 41.16 -29.54
CA ASP A 436 50.64 42.59 -29.79
C ASP A 436 49.78 42.97 -31.00
N ASN A 437 48.97 44.02 -30.85
CA ASN A 437 48.03 44.46 -31.89
C ASN A 437 48.72 44.92 -33.19
N LYS A 438 50.00 45.30 -33.14
CA LYS A 438 50.78 45.78 -34.29
C LYS A 438 51.69 44.69 -34.87
N ASP A 439 52.10 43.73 -34.05
CA ASP A 439 53.01 42.67 -34.44
C ASP A 439 52.60 41.35 -33.75
N PRO A 440 51.80 40.51 -34.41
CA PRO A 440 51.32 39.25 -33.84
C PRO A 440 52.43 38.28 -33.41
N SER A 441 53.68 38.49 -33.84
CA SER A 441 54.85 37.71 -33.39
C SER A 441 55.37 38.11 -32.01
N LYS A 442 54.88 39.23 -31.46
CA LYS A 442 55.22 39.74 -30.13
C LYS A 442 54.04 39.61 -29.19
N TYR A 443 54.33 39.58 -27.90
CA TYR A 443 53.34 39.40 -26.85
C TYR A 443 53.35 40.58 -25.88
N GLN A 444 52.16 41.03 -25.51
CA GLN A 444 51.95 42.03 -24.48
C GLN A 444 51.23 41.40 -23.29
N GLY A 445 51.60 41.81 -22.09
CA GLY A 445 51.08 41.24 -20.85
C GLY A 445 50.48 42.28 -19.90
N SER A 446 49.54 41.81 -19.08
CA SER A 446 48.99 42.54 -17.93
C SER A 446 49.35 41.74 -16.68
N ILE A 447 50.21 42.28 -15.81
CA ILE A 447 50.59 41.60 -14.56
C ILE A 447 49.44 41.70 -13.57
N TYR A 448 49.08 40.57 -12.97
CA TYR A 448 48.06 40.48 -11.94
C TYR A 448 48.67 40.52 -10.53
N GLY A 449 49.87 39.96 -10.35
CA GLY A 449 50.59 39.98 -9.07
C GLY A 449 51.80 39.06 -9.07
N LEU A 450 52.40 38.92 -7.89
CA LEU A 450 53.49 37.98 -7.62
C LEU A 450 52.94 36.56 -7.54
N GLU A 451 53.73 35.57 -7.99
CA GLU A 451 53.30 34.16 -7.97
C GLU A 451 52.96 33.66 -6.55
N GLU A 452 53.65 34.17 -5.52
CA GLU A 452 53.42 33.83 -4.11
C GLU A 452 52.07 34.33 -3.56
N ASP A 453 51.54 35.43 -4.10
CA ASP A 453 50.29 36.05 -3.65
C ASP A 453 49.06 35.59 -4.46
N LYS A 454 49.26 34.68 -5.42
CA LYS A 454 48.27 34.23 -6.41
C LYS A 454 46.87 34.03 -5.82
N GLU A 455 46.75 33.21 -4.78
CA GLU A 455 45.44 32.84 -4.23
C GLU A 455 44.66 34.06 -3.73
N SER A 456 45.34 34.97 -3.04
CA SER A 456 44.74 36.19 -2.50
C SER A 456 44.31 37.16 -3.61
N VAL A 457 45.11 37.29 -4.67
CA VAL A 457 44.82 38.16 -5.81
C VAL A 457 43.66 37.60 -6.63
N LEU A 458 43.67 36.30 -6.93
CA LEU A 458 42.57 35.64 -7.65
C LEU A 458 41.25 35.76 -6.88
N LEU A 459 41.29 35.57 -5.57
CA LEU A 459 40.11 35.72 -4.71
C LEU A 459 39.57 37.15 -4.74
N ASN A 460 40.44 38.16 -4.69
CA ASN A 460 40.03 39.57 -4.73
C ASN A 460 39.45 39.96 -6.09
N GLU A 461 40.06 39.49 -7.19
CA GLU A 461 39.52 39.74 -8.53
C GLU A 461 38.17 39.04 -8.72
N ALA A 462 38.01 37.80 -8.25
CA ALA A 462 36.74 37.09 -8.27
C ALA A 462 35.65 37.83 -7.47
N LYS A 463 35.98 38.43 -6.32
CA LYS A 463 35.04 39.28 -5.56
C LYS A 463 34.63 40.51 -6.36
N LYS A 464 35.58 41.22 -6.99
CA LYS A 464 35.28 42.38 -7.86
C LYS A 464 34.36 41.99 -9.01
N HIS A 465 34.63 40.85 -9.66
CA HIS A 465 33.77 40.32 -10.73
C HIS A 465 32.35 40.05 -10.23
N TYR A 466 32.20 39.51 -9.01
CA TYR A 466 30.89 39.28 -8.42
C TYR A 466 30.16 40.59 -8.07
N GLU A 467 30.86 41.56 -7.51
CA GLU A 467 30.31 42.87 -7.15
C GLU A 467 29.82 43.64 -8.37
N ALA A 468 30.48 43.46 -9.52
CA ALA A 468 30.09 44.03 -10.81
C ALA A 468 28.85 43.36 -11.44
N LYS A 469 28.41 42.19 -10.96
CA LYS A 469 27.23 41.51 -11.50
C LYS A 469 25.93 42.25 -11.20
N HIS A 470 25.00 42.21 -12.16
CA HIS A 470 23.65 42.74 -11.97
C HIS A 470 22.93 42.05 -10.79
N LEU A 471 22.06 42.81 -10.12
CA LEU A 471 21.29 42.34 -8.95
C LEU A 471 20.50 41.05 -9.26
N ASN A 472 19.93 40.92 -10.46
CA ASN A 472 19.17 39.73 -10.87
C ASN A 472 20.03 38.45 -10.90
N GLU A 473 21.28 38.54 -11.35
CA GLU A 473 22.19 37.39 -11.34
C GLU A 473 22.55 36.99 -9.91
N ARG A 474 22.76 37.98 -9.04
CA ARG A 474 23.03 37.75 -7.61
C ARG A 474 21.82 37.14 -6.89
N ILE A 475 20.60 37.55 -7.24
CA ILE A 475 19.35 36.91 -6.76
C ILE A 475 19.28 35.46 -7.22
N THR A 476 19.59 35.20 -8.49
CA THR A 476 19.61 33.83 -9.05
C THR A 476 20.58 32.92 -8.28
N HIS A 477 21.75 33.42 -7.91
CA HIS A 477 22.70 32.66 -7.09
C HIS A 477 22.17 32.34 -5.69
N ARG A 478 21.44 33.27 -5.06
CA ARG A 478 20.80 33.04 -3.74
C ARG A 478 19.70 31.99 -3.82
N ILE A 479 18.85 32.06 -4.85
CA ILE A 479 17.81 31.06 -5.11
C ILE A 479 18.46 29.69 -5.30
N LYS A 480 19.48 29.57 -6.16
CA LYS A 480 20.21 28.32 -6.41
C LYS A 480 20.79 27.70 -5.13
N ALA A 481 21.27 28.51 -4.19
CA ALA A 481 21.77 28.01 -2.91
C ALA A 481 20.68 27.28 -2.11
N LEU A 482 19.46 27.84 -2.04
CA LEU A 482 18.31 27.18 -1.41
C LEU A 482 17.81 25.97 -2.20
N GLU A 483 17.78 26.05 -3.53
CA GLU A 483 17.35 24.94 -4.38
C GLU A 483 18.24 23.70 -4.20
N SER A 484 19.55 23.92 -4.03
CA SER A 484 20.55 22.86 -3.86
C SER A 484 20.38 22.05 -2.58
N ILE A 485 19.75 22.63 -1.55
CA ILE A 485 19.54 21.98 -0.24
C ILE A 485 18.14 21.40 -0.06
N ARG A 486 17.27 21.47 -1.09
CA ARG A 486 15.92 20.88 -1.04
C ARG A 486 15.94 19.37 -0.72
N TYR A 487 16.84 18.60 -1.32
CA TYR A 487 16.96 17.14 -1.08
C TYR A 487 17.47 16.82 0.33
N PRO A 488 18.61 17.39 0.78
CA PRO A 488 19.07 17.22 2.16
C PRO A 488 18.00 17.57 3.19
N CYS A 489 17.33 18.72 3.04
CA CYS A 489 16.30 19.16 3.97
C CYS A 489 15.09 18.21 3.99
N LEU A 490 14.63 17.74 2.83
CA LEU A 490 13.56 16.75 2.77
C LEU A 490 13.94 15.48 3.54
N LYS A 491 15.13 14.92 3.29
CA LYS A 491 15.58 13.69 3.96
C LYS A 491 15.76 13.83 5.48
N ILE A 492 16.26 14.98 5.94
CA ILE A 492 16.46 15.24 7.36
C ILE A 492 15.10 15.46 8.05
N PHE A 493 14.32 16.42 7.56
CA PHE A 493 13.15 16.91 8.27
C PHE A 493 11.88 16.08 8.04
N SER A 494 11.87 15.12 7.12
CA SER A 494 10.84 14.08 7.03
C SER A 494 10.80 13.16 8.26
N HIS A 495 11.92 13.03 8.97
CA HIS A 495 12.09 12.06 10.05
C HIS A 495 12.52 12.66 11.39
N TYR A 496 13.10 13.85 11.36
CA TYR A 496 13.65 14.53 12.54
C TYR A 496 13.11 15.95 12.65
N THR A 497 12.68 16.33 13.85
CA THR A 497 12.44 17.75 14.15
C THR A 497 13.75 18.46 14.51
N LEU A 498 13.77 19.78 14.39
CA LEU A 498 14.93 20.56 14.83
C LEU A 498 15.22 20.35 16.33
N GLU A 499 14.17 20.24 17.15
CA GLU A 499 14.27 19.96 18.59
C GLU A 499 14.92 18.59 18.87
N GLU A 500 14.56 17.54 18.13
CA GLU A 500 15.21 16.23 18.22
C GLU A 500 16.69 16.31 17.83
N LEU A 501 17.01 17.09 16.78
CA LEU A 501 18.39 17.28 16.32
C LEU A 501 19.26 18.09 17.28
N GLU A 502 18.69 18.92 18.15
CA GLU A 502 19.48 19.60 19.20
C GLU A 502 20.13 18.60 20.15
N THR A 503 19.47 17.47 20.38
CA THR A 503 20.00 16.39 21.22
C THR A 503 20.85 15.42 20.39
N LEU A 504 20.39 15.04 19.19
CA LEU A 504 21.00 13.99 18.38
C LEU A 504 22.18 14.46 17.51
N ASN A 505 22.21 15.74 17.13
CA ASN A 505 23.25 16.35 16.30
C ASN A 505 23.39 17.87 16.59
N PRO A 506 23.83 18.25 17.80
CA PRO A 506 23.91 19.66 18.23
C PRO A 506 24.84 20.51 17.35
N GLU A 507 25.89 19.91 16.79
CA GLU A 507 26.83 20.54 15.86
C GLU A 507 26.13 21.04 14.58
N PHE A 508 25.06 20.38 14.15
CA PHE A 508 24.22 20.85 13.06
C PHE A 508 23.14 21.82 13.54
N ALA A 509 22.38 21.44 14.58
CA ALA A 509 21.19 22.17 15.00
C ALA A 509 21.49 23.62 15.43
N THR A 510 22.62 23.84 16.11
CA THR A 510 23.01 25.15 16.65
C THR A 510 23.28 26.19 15.54
N PRO A 511 24.22 25.96 14.59
CA PRO A 511 24.42 26.89 13.49
C PRO A 511 23.19 26.97 12.56
N PHE A 512 22.46 25.86 12.37
CA PHE A 512 21.26 25.85 11.53
C PHE A 512 20.19 26.83 12.04
N LYS A 513 19.94 26.89 13.35
CA LYS A 513 19.01 27.87 13.95
C LYS A 513 19.34 29.31 13.61
N GLU A 514 20.62 29.68 13.66
CA GLU A 514 21.05 31.04 13.32
C GLU A 514 20.82 31.34 11.83
N HIS A 515 21.00 30.37 10.93
CA HIS A 515 20.63 30.53 9.52
C HIS A 515 19.12 30.69 9.33
N LEU A 516 18.30 29.91 10.04
CA LEU A 516 16.84 30.05 9.97
C LEU A 516 16.40 31.45 10.38
N ARG A 517 16.95 31.98 11.48
CA ARG A 517 16.65 33.34 11.97
C ARG A 517 16.93 34.40 10.90
N ARG A 518 18.05 34.29 10.18
CA ARG A 518 18.41 35.23 9.10
C ARG A 518 17.52 35.10 7.87
N LEU A 519 17.20 33.86 7.45
CA LEU A 519 16.28 33.66 6.32
C LEU A 519 14.87 34.19 6.64
N GLU A 520 14.43 34.05 7.89
CA GLU A 520 13.19 34.66 8.38
C GLU A 520 13.25 36.18 8.28
N GLU A 521 14.35 36.82 8.71
CA GLU A 521 14.56 38.27 8.55
C GLU A 521 14.50 38.70 7.07
N TYR A 522 15.16 37.98 6.17
CA TYR A 522 15.12 38.28 4.74
C TYR A 522 13.72 38.14 4.15
N TYR A 523 12.93 37.16 4.58
CA TYR A 523 11.55 37.00 4.09
C TYR A 523 10.69 38.21 4.42
N PHE A 524 10.80 38.72 5.65
CA PHE A 524 10.00 39.86 6.11
C PHE A 524 10.55 41.23 5.68
N ASP A 525 11.80 41.32 5.23
CA ASP A 525 12.36 42.55 4.66
C ASP A 525 11.62 42.94 3.37
N PRO A 526 10.99 44.12 3.30
CA PRO A 526 10.31 44.62 2.10
C PRO A 526 11.21 44.74 0.87
N GLN A 527 12.52 44.91 1.04
CA GLN A 527 13.50 45.06 -0.04
C GLN A 527 13.93 43.72 -0.64
N THR A 528 13.59 42.60 -0.02
CA THR A 528 13.95 41.28 -0.55
C THR A 528 13.13 40.96 -1.80
N ASP A 529 13.84 40.48 -2.82
CA ASP A 529 13.26 40.06 -4.09
C ASP A 529 12.14 39.01 -3.93
N LYS A 530 11.10 39.14 -4.75
CA LYS A 530 9.89 38.30 -4.68
C LYS A 530 10.16 36.83 -4.98
N ASP A 531 11.01 36.53 -5.97
CA ASP A 531 11.34 35.15 -6.33
C ASP A 531 12.21 34.52 -5.26
N PHE A 532 13.11 35.29 -4.65
CA PHE A 532 13.87 34.83 -3.50
C PHE A 532 12.98 34.58 -2.27
N LYS A 533 12.00 35.45 -1.98
CA LYS A 533 11.01 35.20 -0.90
C LYS A 533 10.23 33.92 -1.12
N LYS A 534 9.82 33.66 -2.37
CA LYS A 534 9.12 32.43 -2.74
C LYS A 534 9.98 31.19 -2.47
N GLU A 535 11.27 31.25 -2.81
CA GLU A 535 12.19 30.14 -2.53
C GLU A 535 12.47 29.95 -1.03
N ILE A 536 12.57 31.05 -0.27
CA ILE A 536 12.66 30.98 1.19
C ILE A 536 11.44 30.24 1.77
N LEU A 537 10.23 30.53 1.26
CA LEU A 537 9.02 29.87 1.70
C LEU A 537 8.99 28.37 1.30
N ASP A 538 9.46 28.00 0.09
CA ASP A 538 9.64 26.59 -0.31
C ASP A 538 10.58 25.85 0.65
N PHE A 539 11.73 26.47 0.96
CA PHE A 539 12.70 25.94 1.91
C PHE A 539 12.08 25.71 3.29
N PHE A 540 11.41 26.72 3.87
CA PHE A 540 10.78 26.57 5.19
C PHE A 540 9.69 25.50 5.19
N GLY A 541 8.92 25.37 4.10
CA GLY A 541 7.90 24.33 3.97
C GLY A 541 8.44 22.91 4.12
N ARG A 542 9.72 22.68 3.81
CA ARG A 542 10.40 21.37 3.95
C ARG A 542 10.84 21.04 5.36
N LEU A 543 10.81 22.01 6.27
CA LEU A 543 11.20 21.81 7.67
C LEU A 543 10.07 21.17 8.50
N ASN A 544 8.90 20.92 7.90
CA ASN A 544 7.73 20.28 8.50
C ASN A 544 7.32 20.96 9.83
N ASP A 545 7.55 20.26 10.94
CA ASP A 545 7.18 20.70 12.29
C ASP A 545 8.11 21.79 12.84
N SER A 546 9.23 22.04 12.16
CA SER A 546 10.29 22.97 12.58
C SER A 546 10.16 24.35 11.93
N ILE A 547 8.99 24.69 11.36
CA ILE A 547 8.71 26.00 10.78
C ILE A 547 8.63 27.06 11.90
N PRO A 548 9.39 28.17 11.83
CA PRO A 548 9.34 29.24 12.82
C PRO A 548 7.94 29.87 12.96
N GLU A 549 7.55 30.22 14.18
CA GLU A 549 6.20 30.72 14.50
C GLU A 549 5.78 31.91 13.64
N LYS A 550 6.69 32.86 13.38
CA LYS A 550 6.36 34.05 12.56
C LYS A 550 5.95 33.70 11.13
N LEU A 551 6.50 32.62 10.57
CA LEU A 551 6.23 32.18 9.20
C LEU A 551 5.01 31.27 9.09
N GLN A 552 4.55 30.65 10.19
CA GLN A 552 3.42 29.72 10.16
C GLN A 552 2.15 30.33 9.58
N GLN A 553 1.87 31.61 9.87
CA GLN A 553 0.71 32.32 9.34
C GLN A 553 0.77 32.55 7.83
N GLU A 554 1.97 32.59 7.25
CA GLU A 554 2.13 32.75 5.81
C GLU A 554 1.67 31.49 5.08
N PHE A 555 1.96 30.30 5.63
CA PHE A 555 1.45 29.03 5.11
C PHE A 555 -0.07 28.90 5.25
N VAL A 556 -0.65 29.42 6.34
CA VAL A 556 -2.12 29.41 6.53
C VAL A 556 -2.84 30.25 5.47
N LYS A 557 -2.22 31.35 5.03
CA LYS A 557 -2.77 32.26 4.01
C LYS A 557 -2.52 31.81 2.57
N LEU A 558 -1.65 30.81 2.35
CA LEU A 558 -1.36 30.34 1.01
C LEU A 558 -2.64 29.83 0.35
N PRO A 559 -2.85 30.13 -0.95
CA PRO A 559 -3.87 29.43 -1.72
C PRO A 559 -3.54 27.94 -1.79
N MET A 560 -4.47 27.15 -2.33
CA MET A 560 -4.26 25.73 -2.59
C MET A 560 -3.01 25.51 -3.46
N ASP A 561 -1.90 25.17 -2.80
CA ASP A 561 -0.56 25.04 -3.37
C ASP A 561 0.05 23.70 -2.92
N PHE A 562 0.88 23.09 -3.78
CA PHE A 562 1.59 21.84 -3.45
C PHE A 562 2.56 22.00 -2.28
N LEU A 563 3.04 23.21 -2.01
CA LEU A 563 3.83 23.55 -0.82
C LEU A 563 3.13 23.15 0.48
N LEU A 564 1.79 23.21 0.52
CA LEU A 564 1.03 22.82 1.70
C LEU A 564 1.26 21.35 2.07
N SER A 565 1.54 20.49 1.09
CA SER A 565 1.82 19.07 1.37
C SER A 565 3.08 18.86 2.20
N ARG A 566 4.02 19.81 2.15
CA ARG A 566 5.28 19.77 2.89
C ARG A 566 5.16 20.42 4.25
N CYS A 567 4.39 21.50 4.40
CA CYS A 567 4.29 22.16 5.71
C CYS A 567 3.34 21.44 6.70
N LEU A 568 2.51 20.51 6.22
CA LEU A 568 1.57 19.74 7.07
C LEU A 568 2.28 18.90 8.14
N GLY A 569 3.54 18.49 7.91
CA GLY A 569 4.38 17.82 8.90
C GLY A 569 3.68 16.66 9.61
N SER A 570 3.77 16.60 10.94
CA SER A 570 3.10 15.59 11.76
C SER A 570 1.61 15.85 12.00
N LEU A 571 1.08 17.00 11.60
CA LEU A 571 -0.27 17.48 11.93
C LEU A 571 -0.48 17.76 13.44
N GLU A 572 0.57 17.90 14.24
CA GLU A 572 0.45 18.17 15.68
C GLU A 572 0.32 19.67 16.00
N LYS A 573 0.90 20.53 15.16
CA LYS A 573 0.92 21.99 15.37
C LYS A 573 -0.38 22.66 14.93
N ASP A 574 -0.78 23.72 15.59
CA ASP A 574 -2.10 24.34 15.36
C ASP A 574 -2.25 24.99 13.98
N PHE A 575 -1.18 25.55 13.43
CA PHE A 575 -1.21 26.07 12.05
C PHE A 575 -1.42 24.94 11.02
N GLN A 576 -0.84 23.75 11.25
CA GLN A 576 -1.04 22.57 10.39
C GLN A 576 -2.49 22.09 10.44
N LYS A 577 -3.08 22.04 11.64
CA LYS A 577 -4.51 21.71 11.83
C LYS A 577 -5.42 22.72 11.13
N THR A 578 -5.04 24.00 11.18
CA THR A 578 -5.79 25.09 10.52
C THR A 578 -5.74 24.94 8.99
N ILE A 579 -4.57 24.66 8.42
CA ILE A 579 -4.42 24.36 6.99
C ILE A 579 -5.26 23.12 6.64
N PHE A 580 -5.14 22.05 7.43
CA PHE A 580 -5.81 20.78 7.17
C PHE A 580 -7.35 20.88 7.18
N LYS A 581 -7.94 21.73 8.03
CA LYS A 581 -9.39 21.97 8.06
C LYS A 581 -9.95 22.42 6.70
N ASN A 582 -9.13 23.03 5.86
CA ASN A 582 -9.51 23.50 4.52
C ASN A 582 -9.30 22.43 3.41
N LEU A 583 -8.78 21.24 3.74
CA LEU A 583 -8.39 20.19 2.78
C LEU A 583 -9.41 19.04 2.66
N THR A 584 -10.68 19.35 2.40
CA THR A 584 -11.79 18.38 2.44
C THR A 584 -12.39 18.01 1.08
N ASN A 585 -11.72 18.27 -0.05
CA ASN A 585 -12.27 18.06 -1.39
C ASN A 585 -11.36 17.24 -2.34
N PRO A 586 -11.85 16.73 -3.48
CA PRO A 586 -11.05 15.89 -4.37
C PRO A 586 -9.74 16.53 -4.87
N LYS A 587 -9.71 17.86 -5.04
CA LYS A 587 -8.51 18.59 -5.50
C LYS A 587 -7.43 18.63 -4.43
N THR A 588 -7.79 18.42 -3.16
CA THR A 588 -6.85 18.41 -2.02
C THR A 588 -6.26 17.02 -1.76
N LEU A 589 -6.77 15.96 -2.42
CA LEU A 589 -6.27 14.58 -2.24
C LEU A 589 -4.77 14.47 -2.52
N ILE A 590 -4.25 15.20 -3.51
CA ILE A 590 -2.82 15.22 -3.81
C ILE A 590 -1.97 15.78 -2.66
N ILE A 591 -2.51 16.75 -1.92
CA ILE A 591 -1.82 17.33 -0.76
C ILE A 591 -1.79 16.34 0.38
N VAL A 592 -2.94 15.72 0.69
CA VAL A 592 -3.07 14.73 1.77
C VAL A 592 -2.28 13.46 1.45
N ALA A 593 -2.31 13.00 0.20
CA ALA A 593 -1.54 11.86 -0.28
C ALA A 593 -0.04 12.08 -0.05
N ARG A 594 0.50 13.20 -0.55
CA ARG A 594 1.92 13.52 -0.38
C ARG A 594 2.31 13.67 1.09
N ALA A 595 1.53 14.40 1.88
CA ALA A 595 1.78 14.57 3.32
C ALA A 595 1.85 13.22 4.06
N SER A 596 0.98 12.26 3.68
CA SER A 596 0.97 10.90 4.25
C SER A 596 2.24 10.10 3.99
N TRP A 597 3.00 10.46 2.97
CA TRP A 597 4.26 9.80 2.61
C TRP A 597 5.51 10.64 2.93
N ILE A 598 5.36 11.93 3.25
CA ILE A 598 6.49 12.82 3.62
C ILE A 598 6.84 12.68 5.11
N ASN A 599 5.85 12.57 5.99
CA ASN A 599 6.06 12.51 7.43
C ASN A 599 5.36 11.29 8.03
N GLU A 600 6.11 10.45 8.75
CA GLU A 600 5.62 9.17 9.30
C GLU A 600 4.47 9.34 10.32
N LYS A 601 4.41 10.47 11.02
CA LYS A 601 3.39 10.75 12.04
C LYS A 601 2.11 11.33 11.44
N PHE A 602 2.16 11.91 10.24
CA PHE A 602 1.02 12.61 9.62
C PHE A 602 -0.23 11.74 9.57
N LEU A 603 -0.13 10.55 8.97
CA LEU A 603 -1.28 9.67 8.77
C LEU A 603 -1.86 9.18 10.09
N LYS A 604 -1.00 8.86 11.07
CA LYS A 604 -1.44 8.50 12.43
C LYS A 604 -2.29 9.59 13.06
N ASN A 605 -1.80 10.82 12.97
CA ASN A 605 -2.44 11.98 13.59
C ASN A 605 -3.68 12.40 12.81
N LEU A 606 -3.69 12.26 11.48
CA LEU A 606 -4.88 12.39 10.64
C LEU A 606 -6.00 11.46 11.16
N MET A 607 -5.69 10.18 11.36
CA MET A 607 -6.66 9.18 11.82
C MET A 607 -7.13 9.41 13.26
N ALA A 608 -6.30 10.05 14.10
CA ALA A 608 -6.65 10.40 15.47
C ALA A 608 -7.50 11.67 15.58
N GLN A 609 -7.28 12.64 14.68
CA GLN A 609 -7.91 13.97 14.73
C GLN A 609 -9.19 14.08 13.90
N THR A 610 -9.46 13.11 13.03
CA THR A 610 -10.67 13.08 12.21
C THR A 610 -11.71 12.12 12.77
N SER A 611 -12.99 12.45 12.60
CA SER A 611 -14.08 11.52 12.93
C SER A 611 -14.15 10.38 11.90
N LEU A 612 -14.79 9.27 12.28
CA LEU A 612 -15.03 8.15 11.36
C LEU A 612 -15.78 8.60 10.09
N GLU A 613 -16.73 9.53 10.22
CA GLU A 613 -17.47 10.10 9.08
C GLU A 613 -16.56 10.89 8.14
N GLN A 614 -15.62 11.68 8.67
CA GLN A 614 -14.64 12.40 7.85
C GLN A 614 -13.71 11.41 7.12
N GLN A 615 -13.28 10.35 7.79
CA GLN A 615 -12.43 9.30 7.19
C GLN A 615 -13.17 8.55 6.08
N LYS A 616 -14.46 8.21 6.30
CA LYS A 616 -15.33 7.64 5.26
C LYS A 616 -15.55 8.62 4.11
N GLY A 617 -15.60 9.93 4.38
CA GLY A 617 -15.63 11.00 3.38
C GLY A 617 -14.41 10.98 2.46
N PHE A 618 -13.18 10.87 3.01
CA PHE A 618 -11.97 10.72 2.21
C PHE A 618 -12.02 9.48 1.32
N LEU A 619 -12.44 8.32 1.85
CA LEU A 619 -12.58 7.09 1.07
C LEU A 619 -13.60 7.23 -0.07
N LYS A 620 -14.71 7.92 0.17
CA LYS A 620 -15.69 8.21 -0.90
C LYS A 620 -15.08 9.07 -2.01
N CYS A 621 -14.31 10.11 -1.67
CA CYS A 621 -13.61 10.93 -2.67
C CYS A 621 -12.57 10.12 -3.46
N ILE A 622 -11.85 9.20 -2.81
CA ILE A 622 -10.93 8.26 -3.46
C ILE A 622 -11.71 7.38 -4.45
N GLU A 623 -12.81 6.74 -4.01
CA GLU A 623 -13.65 5.89 -4.86
C GLU A 623 -14.15 6.64 -6.11
N GLU A 624 -14.59 7.89 -5.95
CA GLU A 624 -15.04 8.73 -7.06
C GLU A 624 -13.91 9.03 -8.05
N CYS A 625 -12.71 9.34 -7.57
CA CYS A 625 -11.54 9.58 -8.42
C CYS A 625 -11.10 8.32 -9.17
N LEU A 626 -11.18 7.14 -8.56
CA LEU A 626 -10.75 5.89 -9.16
C LEU A 626 -11.71 5.38 -10.25
N LYS A 627 -12.97 5.84 -10.28
CA LYS A 627 -13.92 5.51 -11.35
C LYS A 627 -13.53 6.14 -12.69
N ASP A 628 -12.89 7.31 -12.68
CA ASP A 628 -12.41 7.99 -13.88
C ASP A 628 -10.90 7.82 -14.05
N LEU A 629 -10.53 6.89 -14.93
CA LEU A 629 -9.14 6.59 -15.26
C LEU A 629 -8.40 7.78 -15.92
N LYS A 630 -9.11 8.78 -16.43
CA LYS A 630 -8.52 10.00 -17.01
C LYS A 630 -8.39 11.13 -15.99
N SER A 631 -8.83 10.92 -14.75
CA SER A 631 -8.75 11.93 -13.70
C SER A 631 -7.30 12.32 -13.44
N PHE A 632 -7.03 13.63 -13.42
CA PHE A 632 -5.74 14.18 -13.00
C PHE A 632 -5.33 13.72 -11.60
N TYR A 633 -6.30 13.39 -10.74
CA TYR A 633 -6.09 12.98 -9.35
C TYR A 633 -6.02 11.46 -9.18
N PHE A 634 -6.08 10.67 -10.25
CA PHE A 634 -6.11 9.21 -10.19
C PHE A 634 -4.89 8.64 -9.45
N SER A 635 -3.69 9.12 -9.77
CA SER A 635 -2.44 8.68 -9.11
C SER A 635 -2.44 9.05 -7.62
N SER A 636 -2.87 10.26 -7.28
CA SER A 636 -2.96 10.73 -5.89
C SER A 636 -4.00 9.97 -5.07
N ALA A 637 -5.13 9.60 -5.68
CA ALA A 637 -6.15 8.77 -5.06
C ALA A 637 -5.62 7.36 -4.78
N CYS A 638 -4.86 6.79 -5.72
CA CYS A 638 -4.15 5.53 -5.52
C CYS A 638 -3.15 5.63 -4.34
N GLU A 639 -2.35 6.70 -4.26
CA GLU A 639 -1.36 6.91 -3.20
C GLU A 639 -1.99 7.08 -1.82
N LEU A 640 -3.09 7.83 -1.73
CA LEU A 640 -3.82 8.01 -0.48
C LEU A 640 -4.53 6.71 -0.05
N LEU A 641 -5.06 5.94 -1.00
CA LEU A 641 -5.62 4.62 -0.70
C LEU A 641 -4.55 3.68 -0.15
N LEU A 642 -3.35 3.69 -0.75
CA LEU A 642 -2.23 2.90 -0.25
C LEU A 642 -1.88 3.30 1.19
N ALA A 643 -1.85 4.60 1.49
CA ALA A 643 -1.63 5.09 2.84
C ALA A 643 -2.73 4.60 3.81
N PHE A 644 -4.01 4.73 3.45
CA PHE A 644 -5.13 4.29 4.29
C PHE A 644 -5.11 2.78 4.58
N LEU A 645 -4.60 1.96 3.64
CA LEU A 645 -4.42 0.52 3.86
C LEU A 645 -3.44 0.21 4.99
N SER A 646 -2.49 1.10 5.33
CA SER A 646 -1.61 0.93 6.49
C SER A 646 -2.36 0.94 7.82
N TYR A 647 -3.57 1.49 7.87
CA TYR A 647 -4.41 1.58 9.08
C TYR A 647 -5.58 0.59 9.12
N ARG A 648 -5.76 -0.23 8.08
CA ARG A 648 -6.95 -1.10 7.94
C ARG A 648 -7.18 -2.08 9.09
N ASN A 649 -6.09 -2.55 9.72
CA ASN A 649 -6.18 -3.45 10.87
C ASN A 649 -6.63 -2.72 12.14
N ALA A 650 -6.14 -1.49 12.34
CA ALA A 650 -6.45 -0.66 13.51
C ALA A 650 -7.80 0.08 13.39
N LYS A 651 -8.30 0.28 12.18
CA LYS A 651 -9.55 0.99 11.85
C LYS A 651 -10.44 0.15 10.93
N ARG A 652 -10.91 -0.99 11.43
CA ARG A 652 -11.75 -1.94 10.66
C ARG A 652 -13.08 -1.33 10.21
N GLU A 653 -13.56 -0.30 10.91
CA GLU A 653 -14.79 0.44 10.62
C GLU A 653 -14.73 1.23 9.28
N LEU A 654 -13.54 1.38 8.71
CA LEU A 654 -13.36 1.92 7.36
C LEU A 654 -13.78 0.94 6.26
N GLU A 655 -13.97 -0.34 6.62
CA GLU A 655 -14.36 -1.42 5.72
C GLU A 655 -13.33 -1.66 4.61
N LEU A 656 -12.04 -1.47 4.87
CA LEU A 656 -10.95 -1.82 3.94
C LEU A 656 -10.49 -3.28 4.08
N ILE A 657 -11.47 -4.17 4.27
CA ILE A 657 -11.31 -5.62 4.31
C ILE A 657 -11.72 -6.20 2.94
N PRO A 658 -11.07 -7.25 2.43
CA PRO A 658 -11.29 -7.78 1.08
C PRO A 658 -12.76 -8.07 0.72
N GLU A 659 -13.57 -8.41 1.71
CA GLU A 659 -14.98 -8.79 1.57
C GLU A 659 -15.95 -7.64 1.43
N SER A 660 -15.54 -6.45 1.87
CA SER A 660 -16.49 -5.36 1.91
C SER A 660 -16.85 -4.98 0.48
N GLU A 661 -18.12 -4.65 0.27
CA GLU A 661 -18.60 -4.11 -1.00
C GLU A 661 -17.74 -2.90 -1.42
N LYS A 662 -17.26 -2.13 -0.45
CA LYS A 662 -16.35 -1.01 -0.67
C LYS A 662 -15.02 -1.44 -1.28
N THR A 663 -14.31 -2.37 -0.65
CA THR A 663 -13.02 -2.87 -1.13
C THR A 663 -13.17 -3.53 -2.50
N MET A 664 -14.28 -4.24 -2.73
CA MET A 664 -14.59 -4.84 -4.03
C MET A 664 -14.74 -3.79 -5.13
N ARG A 665 -15.47 -2.69 -4.88
CA ARG A 665 -15.60 -1.58 -5.84
C ARG A 665 -14.28 -0.85 -6.10
N LEU A 666 -13.44 -0.69 -5.07
CA LEU A 666 -12.09 -0.16 -5.21
C LEU A 666 -11.23 -1.09 -6.07
N LEU A 667 -11.23 -2.39 -5.76
CA LEU A 667 -10.48 -3.42 -6.48
C LEU A 667 -10.89 -3.52 -7.95
N ASP A 668 -12.19 -3.43 -8.26
CA ASP A 668 -12.68 -3.40 -9.64
C ASP A 668 -12.16 -2.19 -10.42
N SER A 669 -12.00 -1.04 -9.75
CA SER A 669 -11.46 0.18 -10.36
C SER A 669 -9.97 0.01 -10.66
N ILE A 670 -9.22 -0.61 -9.75
CA ILE A 670 -7.80 -0.97 -9.96
C ILE A 670 -7.66 -2.00 -11.09
N ASP A 671 -8.46 -3.05 -11.11
CA ASP A 671 -8.43 -4.09 -12.14
C ASP A 671 -8.77 -3.52 -13.53
N LYS A 672 -9.70 -2.56 -13.61
CA LYS A 672 -9.98 -1.80 -14.84
C LYS A 672 -8.79 -0.94 -15.29
N ALA A 673 -8.12 -0.27 -14.35
CA ALA A 673 -6.95 0.55 -14.65
C ALA A 673 -5.80 -0.29 -15.23
N ILE A 674 -5.53 -1.45 -14.62
CA ILE A 674 -4.54 -2.43 -15.09
C ILE A 674 -4.91 -2.93 -16.49
N LYS A 675 -6.17 -3.35 -16.71
CA LYS A 675 -6.62 -3.88 -18.00
C LYS A 675 -6.51 -2.86 -19.14
N LYS A 676 -6.66 -1.57 -18.84
CA LYS A 676 -6.52 -0.48 -19.81
C LYS A 676 -5.11 0.09 -19.92
N GLU A 677 -4.13 -0.51 -19.22
CA GLU A 677 -2.72 -0.05 -19.24
C GLU A 677 -2.60 1.44 -18.89
N THR A 678 -3.36 1.87 -17.87
CA THR A 678 -3.42 3.29 -17.48
C THR A 678 -2.05 3.78 -17.01
N GLU A 679 -1.53 4.85 -17.61
CA GLU A 679 -0.27 5.47 -17.21
C GLU A 679 -0.40 6.05 -15.78
N ILE A 680 0.55 5.73 -14.91
CA ILE A 680 0.62 6.27 -13.55
C ILE A 680 1.95 6.96 -13.31
N LYS A 681 1.85 8.19 -12.81
CA LYS A 681 2.99 8.95 -12.28
C LYS A 681 2.87 9.01 -10.77
N SER A 682 3.53 8.06 -10.10
CA SER A 682 3.48 8.01 -8.65
C SER A 682 4.57 8.86 -8.01
N PHE A 683 4.16 9.67 -7.04
CA PHE A 683 5.01 10.29 -6.04
C PHE A 683 5.70 9.26 -5.14
N VAL A 684 5.12 8.09 -4.91
CA VAL A 684 5.70 7.05 -4.06
C VAL A 684 6.51 6.07 -4.92
N LYS A 685 7.75 5.78 -4.51
CA LYS A 685 8.63 4.84 -5.21
C LYS A 685 8.54 3.45 -4.59
N LEU A 686 8.05 2.52 -5.40
CA LEU A 686 7.79 1.13 -5.04
C LEU A 686 8.73 0.22 -5.83
N GLU A 687 9.44 -0.66 -5.14
CA GLU A 687 10.19 -1.76 -5.73
C GLU A 687 9.49 -3.10 -5.45
N LEU A 688 9.42 -3.93 -6.49
CA LEU A 688 8.85 -5.27 -6.42
C LEU A 688 10.00 -6.27 -6.38
N LYS A 689 10.05 -7.11 -5.35
CA LYS A 689 11.07 -8.18 -5.26
C LYS A 689 10.89 -9.28 -6.31
N ASN A 690 9.70 -9.40 -6.91
CA ASN A 690 9.38 -10.45 -7.87
C ASN A 690 9.19 -9.87 -9.28
N GLN A 691 10.03 -10.31 -10.23
CA GLN A 691 10.10 -9.80 -11.62
C GLN A 691 8.93 -10.22 -12.52
N SER A 692 8.01 -11.05 -12.01
CA SER A 692 6.91 -11.62 -12.79
C SER A 692 5.84 -10.61 -13.25
N PHE A 693 5.91 -9.35 -12.80
CA PHE A 693 4.87 -8.34 -13.00
C PHE A 693 5.35 -7.07 -13.74
N ASN A 694 6.43 -7.16 -14.52
CA ASN A 694 7.06 -6.00 -15.17
C ASN A 694 6.13 -5.16 -16.07
N ASN A 695 4.97 -5.69 -16.50
CA ASN A 695 4.01 -5.00 -17.36
C ASN A 695 2.94 -4.20 -16.59
N ILE A 696 2.92 -4.25 -15.25
CA ILE A 696 1.92 -3.55 -14.43
C ILE A 696 2.62 -2.44 -13.63
N PRO A 697 2.09 -1.20 -13.62
CA PRO A 697 2.63 -0.14 -12.78
C PRO A 697 2.71 -0.57 -11.30
N PRO A 698 3.86 -0.40 -10.60
CA PRO A 698 4.07 -0.89 -9.24
C PRO A 698 2.98 -0.46 -8.23
N LEU A 699 2.48 0.77 -8.34
CA LEU A 699 1.41 1.28 -7.47
C LEU A 699 0.09 0.52 -7.64
N LEU A 700 -0.32 0.23 -8.89
CA LEU A 700 -1.55 -0.53 -9.14
C LEU A 700 -1.41 -1.95 -8.64
N LEU A 701 -0.27 -2.58 -8.89
CA LEU A 701 -0.01 -3.94 -8.40
C LEU A 701 -0.05 -3.97 -6.87
N ALA A 702 0.59 -3.02 -6.21
CA ALA A 702 0.59 -2.92 -4.76
C ALA A 702 -0.83 -2.78 -4.20
N LEU A 703 -1.60 -1.81 -4.69
CA LEU A 703 -2.98 -1.61 -4.27
C LEU A 703 -3.82 -2.86 -4.45
N ARG A 704 -3.69 -3.52 -5.61
CA ARG A 704 -4.43 -4.74 -5.90
C ARG A 704 -4.15 -5.85 -4.89
N LEU A 705 -2.87 -6.08 -4.58
CA LEU A 705 -2.41 -7.08 -3.62
C LEU A 705 -2.89 -6.76 -2.20
N TYR A 706 -2.65 -5.53 -1.74
CA TYR A 706 -3.09 -5.08 -0.42
C TYR A 706 -4.62 -5.16 -0.28
N LEU A 707 -5.40 -4.63 -1.23
CA LEU A 707 -6.87 -4.67 -1.17
C LEU A 707 -7.42 -6.10 -1.10
N ARG A 708 -6.72 -7.08 -1.67
CA ARG A 708 -7.09 -8.51 -1.58
C ARG A 708 -6.67 -9.19 -0.28
N GLY A 709 -5.72 -8.61 0.44
CA GLY A 709 -5.13 -9.25 1.61
C GLY A 709 -4.06 -10.29 1.27
N ASP A 710 -3.59 -10.33 0.02
CA ASP A 710 -2.62 -11.31 -0.48
C ASP A 710 -1.27 -10.61 -0.73
N LEU A 711 -0.29 -10.86 0.14
CA LEU A 711 1.11 -10.44 -0.06
C LEU A 711 2.09 -11.62 -0.07
N GLU A 712 1.62 -12.86 0.06
CA GLU A 712 2.52 -14.00 0.21
C GLU A 712 3.23 -14.28 -1.14
N GLY A 713 4.44 -13.74 -1.29
CA GLY A 713 5.33 -13.96 -2.45
C GLY A 713 5.59 -12.75 -3.35
N VAL A 714 5.00 -11.58 -3.06
CA VAL A 714 5.34 -10.31 -3.74
C VAL A 714 5.85 -9.34 -2.68
N GLY A 715 7.16 -9.38 -2.41
CA GLY A 715 7.77 -8.41 -1.52
C GLY A 715 7.69 -7.02 -2.14
N ILE A 716 6.88 -6.14 -1.56
CA ILE A 716 6.76 -4.74 -1.97
C ILE A 716 7.56 -3.90 -0.99
N GLU A 717 8.54 -3.16 -1.50
CA GLU A 717 9.34 -2.24 -0.70
C GLU A 717 9.07 -0.80 -1.14
N ILE A 718 8.77 0.08 -0.17
CA ILE A 718 8.64 1.51 -0.42
C ILE A 718 10.01 2.16 -0.19
N LYS A 719 10.67 2.57 -1.28
CA LYS A 719 12.06 3.09 -1.23
C LYS A 719 12.15 4.59 -0.92
N GLY A 720 11.08 5.34 -1.15
CA GLY A 720 11.09 6.80 -1.00
C GLY A 720 10.03 7.49 -1.85
N THR A 721 10.30 8.74 -2.21
CA THR A 721 9.39 9.58 -3.01
C THR A 721 10.04 10.10 -4.30
N GLU A 722 9.26 10.54 -5.28
CA GLU A 722 9.74 11.11 -6.55
C GLU A 722 10.60 12.36 -6.33
N GLU A 723 10.33 13.15 -5.28
CA GLU A 723 11.14 14.31 -4.91
C GLU A 723 12.59 13.90 -4.58
N ASP A 724 12.81 12.69 -4.05
CA ASP A 724 14.15 12.17 -3.77
C ASP A 724 15.00 11.99 -5.04
N GLU A 725 14.39 11.80 -6.21
CA GLU A 725 15.08 11.56 -7.49
C GLU A 725 15.19 12.80 -8.37
N LYS A 726 14.12 13.58 -8.51
CA LYS A 726 14.14 14.80 -9.35
C LYS A 726 15.16 15.81 -8.83
N ILE A 727 15.31 15.92 -7.51
CA ILE A 727 16.31 16.82 -6.90
C ILE A 727 17.74 16.21 -7.01
N LYS A 728 17.89 14.88 -7.02
CA LYS A 728 19.15 14.21 -7.40
C LYS A 728 19.56 14.52 -8.85
N GLN A 729 18.61 14.71 -9.77
CA GLN A 729 18.91 15.09 -11.16
C GLN A 729 19.27 16.57 -11.31
N ILE A 730 18.64 17.48 -10.56
CA ILE A 730 18.99 18.90 -10.57
C ILE A 730 20.38 19.12 -9.94
N SER A 731 20.69 18.46 -8.82
CA SER A 731 22.04 18.46 -8.24
C SER A 731 23.10 17.80 -9.16
N HIS A 732 22.70 16.83 -10.00
CA HIS A 732 23.54 16.24 -11.05
C HIS A 732 23.82 17.24 -12.19
N TYR A 733 22.79 17.94 -12.68
CA TYR A 733 22.92 19.01 -13.67
C TYR A 733 23.83 20.13 -13.15
N GLN A 734 23.72 20.49 -11.87
CA GLN A 734 24.52 21.55 -11.25
C GLN A 734 26.00 21.19 -11.06
N SER A 735 26.36 19.90 -10.96
CA SER A 735 27.78 19.51 -10.98
C SER A 735 28.41 19.43 -12.38
N ARG A 736 27.58 19.38 -13.44
CA ARG A 736 28.04 19.30 -14.85
C ARG A 736 27.82 20.59 -15.66
N HIS A 737 26.90 21.47 -15.25
CA HIS A 737 26.59 22.74 -15.92
C HIS A 737 27.39 23.94 -15.41
N SER A 738 28.47 23.69 -14.68
CA SER A 738 29.62 24.61 -14.57
C SER A 738 30.41 24.75 -15.89
N ARG A 739 29.91 24.21 -17.02
CA ARG A 739 30.50 24.30 -18.36
C ARG A 739 29.73 25.13 -19.40
N TRP A 740 28.49 25.55 -19.15
CA TRP A 740 27.67 26.28 -20.15
C TRP A 740 27.62 27.80 -19.93
N GLY A 741 28.74 28.37 -19.51
CA GLY A 741 28.96 29.83 -19.55
C GLY A 741 29.62 30.32 -20.85
N GLN A 742 29.73 29.49 -21.88
CA GLN A 742 30.43 29.82 -23.13
C GLN A 742 29.53 30.30 -24.27
N ASP A 743 28.24 29.96 -24.32
CA ASP A 743 27.42 30.21 -25.53
C ASP A 743 26.60 31.50 -25.53
N LEU A 744 26.77 32.38 -24.53
CA LEU A 744 26.04 33.66 -24.43
C LEU A 744 26.89 34.90 -24.73
N PHE A 745 28.14 34.73 -25.20
CA PHE A 745 29.03 35.83 -25.59
C PHE A 745 29.43 35.87 -27.07
N ASP A 746 28.96 34.93 -27.91
CA ASP A 746 29.28 34.87 -29.35
C ASP A 746 28.10 35.22 -30.28
N GLN A 747 27.18 36.09 -29.83
CA GLN A 747 26.19 36.70 -30.74
C GLN A 747 26.02 38.20 -30.48
N THR A 748 27.05 38.97 -30.80
CA THR A 748 26.92 40.34 -31.32
C THR A 748 28.12 40.62 -32.24
N ASP A 749 27.90 40.44 -33.54
CA ASP A 749 28.49 41.32 -34.55
C ASP A 749 27.68 42.62 -34.59
#